data_AF-A0A0E0G396-F1
#
_entry.id   AF-A0A0E0G396-F1
#
_cell.length_a   1.000
_cell.length_b   1.000
_cell.length_c   1.000
_cell.angle_alpha   90.00
_cell.angle_beta   90.00
_cell.angle_gamma   90.00
#
_symmetry.space_group_name_H-M   'P 1'
#
loop_
_entity.id
_entity.type
_entity.pdbx_description
1 polymer ?
#
loop_
_entity_poly.entity_id
_entity_poly.type
_entity_poly.pdbx_seq_one_letter_code
_entity_poly.pdbx_strand_id
1 'polypeptide(L)'
;MAAAAVGVVVVVVVFLAAAVDGVAGKDCTNGFPGLTASHTERAAAAAELRPDGEVEAARVLDLLLPHGHGHGDDHDGDRHLTPTDESTWMSLMPRRLLASPASSPRRDAFDWLMLYRNLRGSGSGAGAIAASGGALLAEASLHDVRLQPGTVYWQAQQTNLEYLLLLDVDRLVWSFRTQAGLPASGAPYGGWEGPGVELRGHFVGHYLSATAKMWASTHNDTLQAKMSSVVDALHDCQKKMGSGYLSAFPSEFFDRVESIKAVWAPYYTIHKIMQGLLDQYTVAGNSKALDLVVGMANYFSDRVKNVIQKYSIERHWASLNEESGGMNDVLYQLYTITNDQKHLTLAHLFDKPCFLGLLAVQADSISGFHSNTHIPVVIGAQMRYEVTGDLLYKQIATFFMDTINSSHSYATGGTSAGEFWTNPKRLADTLSTENEESCTTYNMLKVSRNLFRWTKELSYADYYERALINGVLSIQRGTDPGVMIYMLPQAPGRSKAVSYHGWGTKYDSFWCCYGTGIESFSKLGDSIYFEEKGDRPVLNIIQYIPSAYNWKAAGLTVNQQLKPISSLDMFLQVSLSTSAKTNGQSATLNVRIPSWTSANGAKATLNDNDLGLMSPGSFLSISKQWNSDDHLSLQFPITLRTEAIKDDRPEYASLQAILFGPFVLAGLSTGDWNAEAGNTSAISDWISPVPSSYNSQLVTFTQESSGKTFVLSSANGSLAMQERPTVDGTDTAIHATFRVHPQDSAGQLDTQGATLKGTSVQIEPFDLPGTVITNNLTQSAQKSSDSLFNIVPGLVGNPNSVSLELGTKPGCFLVTGVDYSVGTKIQVSCKSSLPSINGIFEQAASFVQAAPLRQYHPISFIAKGVKRNFLLEPLYSLRDEFYTVYFNLGA
;
A
#
# COMPACT_ATOMS: atom_id res chain seq x y z
N MET A 1 39.97 61.02 0.80
CA MET A 1 39.20 62.25 0.51
C MET A 1 38.48 62.06 -0.82
N ALA A 2 37.15 62.20 -0.78
CA ALA A 2 36.19 62.44 -1.87
C ALA A 2 36.22 61.59 -3.16
N ALA A 3 35.33 60.59 -3.16
CA ALA A 3 34.30 60.23 -4.15
C ALA A 3 34.48 60.50 -5.67
N ALA A 4 34.21 59.44 -6.45
CA ALA A 4 33.41 59.34 -7.70
C ALA A 4 34.08 58.31 -8.65
N ALA A 5 33.43 57.49 -9.47
CA ALA A 5 32.04 57.09 -9.68
C ALA A 5 32.07 56.04 -10.82
N VAL A 6 31.21 55.01 -10.71
CA VAL A 6 30.46 54.34 -11.81
C VAL A 6 31.22 53.54 -12.89
N GLY A 7 30.83 52.26 -13.03
CA GLY A 7 30.53 51.71 -14.38
C GLY A 7 31.08 50.33 -14.79
N VAL A 8 30.46 49.25 -14.28
CA VAL A 8 29.91 48.09 -15.06
C VAL A 8 30.85 47.17 -15.90
N VAL A 9 31.04 45.94 -15.36
CA VAL A 9 30.88 44.56 -15.93
C VAL A 9 31.92 43.98 -16.94
N VAL A 10 32.50 42.81 -16.58
CA VAL A 10 32.55 41.49 -17.29
C VAL A 10 33.86 40.67 -17.00
N VAL A 11 33.70 39.48 -16.36
CA VAL A 11 34.47 38.19 -16.48
C VAL A 11 35.86 38.11 -15.77
N VAL A 12 36.21 37.15 -14.89
CA VAL A 12 36.24 35.66 -14.96
C VAL A 12 36.19 35.02 -13.54
N VAL A 13 35.36 33.99 -13.39
CA VAL A 13 35.50 32.66 -12.70
C VAL A 13 36.81 32.43 -11.88
N VAL A 14 36.78 31.89 -10.65
CA VAL A 14 36.99 30.45 -10.33
C VAL A 14 37.13 30.23 -8.81
N PHE A 15 36.48 29.15 -8.33
CA PHE A 15 36.60 28.42 -7.05
C PHE A 15 36.26 29.14 -5.73
N LEU A 16 35.06 28.85 -5.21
CA LEU A 16 34.89 28.54 -3.79
C LEU A 16 33.75 27.55 -3.58
N ALA A 17 34.11 26.47 -2.89
CA ALA A 17 33.34 25.27 -2.67
C ALA A 17 32.05 25.53 -1.91
N ALA A 18 30.99 24.84 -2.33
CA ALA A 18 29.80 24.61 -1.54
C ALA A 18 30.20 23.84 -0.28
N ALA A 19 30.20 24.52 0.87
CA ALA A 19 30.08 23.88 2.16
C ALA A 19 28.61 23.44 2.29
N VAL A 20 28.35 22.20 1.89
CA VAL A 20 27.18 21.47 2.35
C VAL A 20 27.47 21.17 3.82
N ASP A 21 26.76 21.84 4.72
CA ASP A 21 26.71 21.39 6.12
C ASP A 21 26.03 20.02 6.12
N GLY A 22 26.88 19.00 6.05
CA GLY A 22 26.48 17.62 6.24
C GLY A 22 25.96 17.49 7.65
N VAL A 23 24.64 17.36 7.78
CA VAL A 23 24.02 16.75 8.95
C VAL A 23 24.77 15.44 9.19
N ALA A 24 25.49 15.35 10.31
CA ALA A 24 26.09 14.09 10.74
C ALA A 24 24.91 13.12 10.95
N GLY A 25 24.70 12.23 9.98
CA GLY A 25 23.62 11.26 10.03
C GLY A 25 23.73 10.45 11.32
N LYS A 26 22.61 10.29 12.00
CA LYS A 26 22.47 9.36 13.12
C LYS A 26 23.16 8.03 12.76
N ASP A 27 24.06 7.55 13.62
CA ASP A 27 24.67 6.23 13.43
C ASP A 27 23.58 5.18 13.20
N CYS A 28 23.86 4.15 12.39
CA CYS A 28 22.89 3.13 11.98
C CYS A 28 21.92 3.55 10.85
N THR A 29 22.11 4.71 10.21
CA THR A 29 21.30 5.15 9.05
C THR A 29 21.86 4.65 7.71
N ASN A 30 21.02 4.64 6.67
CA ASN A 30 21.30 4.20 5.29
C ASN A 30 22.31 5.07 4.50
N GLY A 31 23.15 5.85 5.18
CA GLY A 31 24.09 6.78 4.55
C GLY A 31 25.54 6.31 4.69
N PHE A 32 26.16 5.91 3.58
CA PHE A 32 27.62 6.03 3.48
C PHE A 32 27.99 7.49 3.17
N PRO A 33 29.18 7.97 3.53
CA PRO A 33 29.66 9.28 3.08
C PRO A 33 29.54 9.40 1.56
N GLY A 34 28.72 10.34 1.08
CA GLY A 34 28.48 10.60 -0.35
C GLY A 34 27.33 9.82 -1.01
N LEU A 35 26.56 9.01 -0.27
CA LEU A 35 25.31 8.41 -0.75
C LEU A 35 24.13 8.81 0.13
N THR A 36 23.00 9.10 -0.50
CA THR A 36 21.75 9.35 0.20
C THR A 36 21.16 8.06 0.76
N ALA A 37 20.29 8.17 1.77
CA ALA A 37 19.61 7.03 2.37
C ALA A 37 18.32 6.61 1.63
N SER A 38 17.80 7.50 0.77
CA SER A 38 16.58 7.30 0.01
C SER A 38 16.82 6.51 -1.29
N HIS A 39 15.96 5.56 -1.59
CA HIS A 39 15.96 4.88 -2.88
C HIS A 39 15.61 5.83 -4.02
N THR A 40 14.68 6.75 -3.79
CA THR A 40 14.28 7.79 -4.73
C THR A 40 15.49 8.62 -5.17
N GLU A 41 16.26 9.14 -4.21
CA GLU A 41 17.43 9.98 -4.49
C GLU A 41 18.57 9.18 -5.15
N ARG A 42 18.78 7.92 -4.73
CA ARG A 42 19.78 7.02 -5.36
C ARG A 42 19.43 6.69 -6.80
N ALA A 43 18.16 6.47 -7.09
CA ALA A 43 17.67 6.21 -8.44
C ALA A 43 17.91 7.42 -9.36
N ALA A 44 17.64 8.63 -8.87
CA ALA A 44 17.90 9.87 -9.59
C ALA A 44 19.40 10.03 -9.90
N ALA A 45 20.27 9.83 -8.90
CA ALA A 45 21.72 9.90 -9.08
C ALA A 45 22.26 8.85 -10.08
N ALA A 46 21.70 7.63 -10.07
CA ALA A 46 22.07 6.58 -11.02
C ALA A 46 21.61 6.88 -12.46
N ALA A 47 20.52 7.64 -12.63
CA ALA A 47 20.07 8.09 -13.95
C ALA A 47 20.99 9.18 -14.54
N GLU A 48 21.54 10.07 -13.71
CA GLU A 48 22.46 11.14 -14.12
C GLU A 48 23.83 10.65 -14.60
N LEU A 49 24.26 9.47 -14.14
CA LEU A 49 25.54 8.85 -14.54
C LEU A 49 25.50 8.17 -15.92
N ARG A 50 24.38 8.24 -16.66
CA ARG A 50 24.27 7.66 -18.00
C ARG A 50 24.90 8.59 -19.06
N PRO A 51 25.66 8.07 -20.06
CA PRO A 51 26.38 8.92 -21.01
C PRO A 51 25.52 9.66 -22.05
N ASP A 52 24.24 9.29 -22.20
CA ASP A 52 23.39 9.76 -23.30
C ASP A 52 22.12 10.45 -22.78
N GLY A 53 22.18 11.78 -22.66
CA GLY A 53 21.15 12.74 -23.08
C GLY A 53 19.77 12.80 -22.39
N GLU A 54 19.53 13.98 -21.79
CA GLU A 54 18.23 14.66 -21.53
C GLU A 54 17.21 14.02 -20.55
N VAL A 55 17.34 14.38 -19.27
CA VAL A 55 16.18 14.67 -18.40
C VAL A 55 16.49 15.91 -17.54
N GLU A 56 15.60 16.90 -17.53
CA GLU A 56 15.70 18.16 -16.76
C GLU A 56 15.73 17.91 -15.24
N ALA A 57 16.92 17.71 -14.66
CA ALA A 57 17.13 17.52 -13.23
C ALA A 57 16.93 18.80 -12.38
N ALA A 58 16.91 19.99 -13.01
CA ALA A 58 16.83 21.27 -12.28
C ALA A 58 15.50 21.52 -11.54
N ARG A 59 14.46 20.70 -11.76
CA ARG A 59 13.21 20.74 -10.99
C ARG A 59 13.13 19.73 -9.84
N VAL A 60 14.06 18.78 -9.76
CA VAL A 60 13.99 17.64 -8.81
C VAL A 60 14.27 18.09 -7.37
N LEU A 61 15.17 19.05 -7.18
CA LEU A 61 15.53 19.54 -5.84
C LEU A 61 14.45 20.47 -5.24
N ASP A 62 13.73 21.22 -6.08
CA ASP A 62 12.68 22.16 -5.64
C ASP A 62 11.37 21.45 -5.24
N LEU A 63 11.13 20.22 -5.69
CA LEU A 63 9.93 19.43 -5.34
C LEU A 63 10.09 18.62 -4.05
N LEU A 64 11.33 18.36 -3.62
CA LEU A 64 11.65 17.55 -2.44
C LEU A 64 11.81 18.38 -1.15
N LEU A 65 11.87 19.70 -1.27
CA LEU A 65 12.04 20.61 -0.13
C LEU A 65 10.71 21.29 0.21
N PRO A 66 10.15 21.12 1.42
CA PRO A 66 9.11 22.01 1.89
C PRO A 66 9.70 23.42 2.05
N HIS A 67 9.07 24.42 1.45
CA HIS A 67 9.35 25.83 1.73
C HIS A 67 9.11 26.11 3.22
N GLY A 68 10.16 26.04 4.02
CA GLY A 68 10.15 26.47 5.42
C GLY A 68 10.27 27.99 5.52
N HIS A 69 9.23 28.62 6.06
CA HIS A 69 9.36 29.94 6.68
C HIS A 69 10.25 29.82 7.92
N GLY A 70 11.19 30.76 8.07
CA GLY A 70 12.24 30.72 9.06
C GLY A 70 11.76 30.77 10.52
N HIS A 71 12.42 29.97 11.35
CA HIS A 71 12.60 30.12 12.79
C HIS A 71 14.00 29.55 13.06
N GLY A 72 14.93 30.24 13.71
CA GLY A 72 14.83 30.80 15.06
C GLY A 72 15.65 29.86 15.95
N ASP A 73 16.87 30.27 16.29
CA ASP A 73 17.83 29.52 17.10
C ASP A 73 17.21 28.95 18.38
N ASP A 74 17.34 27.64 18.58
CA ASP A 74 17.39 27.03 19.91
C ASP A 74 18.30 25.79 19.85
N HIS A 75 19.54 26.01 20.29
CA HIS A 75 20.51 24.96 20.61
C HIS A 75 20.18 24.36 21.98
N ASP A 76 19.86 23.07 22.06
CA ASP A 76 20.45 22.20 23.09
C ASP A 76 20.10 20.71 22.85
N GLY A 77 21.09 19.83 23.04
CA GLY A 77 20.83 18.42 23.31
C GLY A 77 21.53 17.34 22.49
N ASP A 78 22.66 17.59 21.83
CA ASP A 78 23.49 16.52 21.26
C ASP A 78 24.21 15.74 22.38
N ARG A 79 23.64 14.61 22.79
CA ARG A 79 24.35 13.62 23.59
C ARG A 79 25.21 12.75 22.67
N HIS A 80 26.47 13.15 22.51
CA HIS A 80 27.51 12.24 22.05
C HIS A 80 27.68 11.10 23.07
N LEU A 81 27.68 9.86 22.60
CA LEU A 81 28.14 8.73 23.39
C LEU A 81 29.63 8.95 23.69
N THR A 82 29.95 9.04 24.97
CA THR A 82 31.33 9.15 25.44
C THR A 82 32.01 7.77 25.36
N PRO A 83 33.36 7.68 25.33
CA PRO A 83 34.08 6.39 25.43
C PRO A 83 33.69 5.56 26.67
N THR A 84 33.11 6.20 27.68
CA THR A 84 32.51 5.56 28.87
C THR A 84 31.18 4.86 28.57
N ASP A 85 30.40 5.30 27.57
CA ASP A 85 29.16 4.67 27.13
C ASP A 85 29.40 3.42 26.26
N GLU A 86 30.53 3.37 25.54
CA GLU A 86 31.02 2.17 24.83
C GLU A 86 31.32 1.01 25.79
N SER A 87 31.88 1.32 26.97
CA SER A 87 32.09 0.32 28.03
C SER A 87 30.78 -0.15 28.68
N THR A 88 29.75 0.68 28.62
CA THR A 88 28.39 0.37 29.11
C THR A 88 27.64 -0.53 28.11
N TRP A 89 27.79 -0.27 26.81
CA TRP A 89 27.32 -1.17 25.74
C TRP A 89 28.04 -2.54 25.75
N MET A 90 29.35 -2.56 26.03
CA MET A 90 30.09 -3.82 26.19
C MET A 90 29.81 -4.54 27.53
N SER A 91 29.31 -3.85 28.56
CA SER A 91 28.95 -4.46 29.85
C SER A 91 27.50 -4.98 29.90
N LEU A 92 26.66 -4.57 28.94
CA LEU A 92 25.36 -5.19 28.66
C LEU A 92 25.47 -6.55 27.94
N MET A 93 26.67 -6.92 27.47
CA MET A 93 26.99 -8.28 27.03
C MET A 93 27.29 -9.17 28.25
N PRO A 94 26.60 -10.31 28.45
CA PRO A 94 26.72 -11.08 29.69
C PRO A 94 28.12 -11.69 29.89
N ARG A 95 28.88 -11.18 30.86
CA ARG A 95 30.04 -11.84 31.50
C ARG A 95 29.96 -11.54 33.00
N ARG A 96 29.71 -12.49 33.91
CA ARG A 96 30.55 -13.65 34.27
C ARG A 96 29.90 -14.42 35.43
N LEU A 97 30.22 -15.71 35.55
CA LEU A 97 30.48 -16.34 36.84
C LEU A 97 31.73 -17.27 36.73
N LEU A 98 32.76 -16.85 37.46
CA LEU A 98 33.91 -17.59 38.01
C LEU A 98 35.04 -18.10 37.09
N ALA A 99 36.25 -17.89 37.61
CA ALA A 99 37.55 -18.01 36.95
C ALA A 99 38.24 -19.35 37.25
N SER A 100 39.02 -19.86 36.29
CA SER A 100 40.40 -20.31 36.49
C SER A 100 41.14 -20.45 35.14
N PRO A 101 42.49 -20.42 35.13
CA PRO A 101 43.25 -19.72 34.09
C PRO A 101 43.81 -20.63 32.99
N ALA A 102 44.24 -19.96 31.91
CA ALA A 102 45.02 -20.45 30.77
C ALA A 102 44.20 -21.04 29.60
N SER A 103 43.86 -20.13 28.68
CA SER A 103 43.73 -20.25 27.21
C SER A 103 42.45 -19.58 26.68
N SER A 104 42.63 -18.67 25.71
CA SER A 104 41.58 -18.08 24.84
C SER A 104 41.25 -19.11 23.73
N PRO A 105 40.05 -19.17 23.06
CA PRO A 105 39.41 -18.00 22.42
C PRO A 105 37.90 -18.07 22.00
N ARG A 106 37.08 -17.10 22.46
CA ARG A 106 35.81 -16.56 21.86
C ARG A 106 34.69 -17.48 21.26
N ARG A 107 34.84 -18.79 21.17
CA ARG A 107 33.85 -19.77 20.62
C ARG A 107 33.09 -20.54 21.71
N ASP A 108 33.69 -20.80 22.86
CA ASP A 108 33.09 -21.71 23.86
C ASP A 108 31.93 -21.12 24.68
N ALA A 109 31.72 -19.79 24.73
CA ALA A 109 30.66 -19.18 25.54
C ALA A 109 29.28 -19.14 24.85
N PHE A 110 29.25 -19.13 23.51
CA PHE A 110 28.01 -19.18 22.72
C PHE A 110 27.49 -20.63 22.63
N ASP A 111 28.41 -21.60 22.63
CA ASP A 111 28.13 -23.04 22.61
C ASP A 111 27.60 -23.57 23.97
N TRP A 112 28.10 -23.14 25.13
CA TRP A 112 27.66 -23.72 26.41
C TRP A 112 26.25 -23.30 26.89
N LEU A 113 25.75 -22.13 26.51
CA LEU A 113 24.41 -21.65 26.92
C LEU A 113 23.27 -22.22 26.05
N MET A 114 23.54 -22.44 24.76
CA MET A 114 22.67 -23.21 23.87
C MET A 114 22.64 -24.69 24.26
N LEU A 115 23.78 -25.27 24.68
CA LEU A 115 23.92 -26.65 25.17
C LEU A 115 23.18 -26.90 26.50
N TYR A 116 23.18 -25.94 27.44
CA TYR A 116 22.43 -26.04 28.71
C TYR A 116 20.91 -25.99 28.53
N ARG A 117 20.41 -25.29 27.50
CA ARG A 117 18.97 -25.26 27.16
C ARG A 117 18.49 -26.55 26.48
N ASN A 118 19.37 -27.25 25.75
CA ASN A 118 19.10 -28.56 25.15
C ASN A 118 19.10 -29.73 26.16
N LEU A 119 19.88 -29.65 27.25
CA LEU A 119 20.05 -30.80 28.17
C LEU A 119 18.91 -31.03 29.18
N ARG A 120 18.00 -30.07 29.39
CA ARG A 120 16.78 -30.25 30.20
C ARG A 120 15.54 -30.69 29.42
N GLY A 121 15.63 -30.86 28.09
CA GLY A 121 14.55 -31.39 27.25
C GLY A 121 14.92 -32.75 26.67
N SER A 122 14.90 -33.82 27.46
CA SER A 122 15.13 -35.19 26.97
C SER A 122 13.85 -36.02 26.98
N GLY A 123 13.46 -36.51 25.79
CA GLY A 123 12.47 -37.57 25.64
C GLY A 123 11.64 -37.50 24.34
N SER A 124 12.20 -38.00 23.23
CA SER A 124 11.49 -38.49 22.02
C SER A 124 10.37 -37.63 21.40
N GLY A 125 10.62 -37.10 20.20
CA GLY A 125 9.58 -36.70 19.24
C GLY A 125 9.64 -35.23 18.86
N ALA A 126 9.71 -34.96 17.55
CA ALA A 126 9.45 -33.67 16.94
C ALA A 126 8.00 -33.25 17.25
N GLY A 127 7.79 -32.66 18.43
CA GLY A 127 6.45 -32.29 18.92
C GLY A 127 6.42 -31.43 20.19
N ALA A 128 7.55 -30.98 20.74
CA ALA A 128 7.54 -30.31 22.05
C ALA A 128 8.52 -29.13 22.21
N ILE A 129 8.65 -28.26 21.20
CA ILE A 129 9.21 -26.90 21.39
C ILE A 129 8.09 -25.88 21.79
N ALA A 130 6.84 -26.32 21.86
CA ALA A 130 5.67 -25.49 22.19
C ALA A 130 5.33 -25.37 23.70
N ALA A 131 6.25 -25.73 24.62
CA ALA A 131 5.89 -25.93 26.03
C ALA A 131 6.29 -24.81 27.03
N SER A 132 6.83 -23.66 26.57
CA SER A 132 7.04 -22.51 27.47
C SER A 132 6.70 -21.13 26.89
N GLY A 133 6.19 -21.09 25.66
CA GLY A 133 5.33 -20.03 25.12
C GLY A 133 4.22 -20.74 24.36
N GLY A 134 2.97 -20.29 24.43
CA GLY A 134 1.84 -20.97 23.77
C GLY A 134 2.18 -21.35 22.32
N ALA A 135 1.66 -22.49 21.85
CA ALA A 135 1.90 -22.96 20.48
C ALA A 135 1.57 -21.85 19.47
N LEU A 136 2.55 -21.49 18.62
CA LEU A 136 2.37 -20.50 17.56
C LEU A 136 1.25 -20.96 16.62
N LEU A 137 0.37 -20.04 16.23
CA LEU A 137 -0.65 -20.34 15.23
C LEU A 137 0.01 -20.78 13.91
N ALA A 138 -0.47 -21.89 13.36
CA ALA A 138 -0.11 -22.33 12.03
C ALA A 138 -0.89 -21.52 10.99
N GLU A 139 -0.25 -21.27 9.86
CA GLU A 139 -0.84 -20.48 8.78
C GLU A 139 -1.62 -21.41 7.86
N ALA A 140 -2.79 -20.96 7.39
CA ALA A 140 -3.49 -21.68 6.33
C ALA A 140 -2.66 -21.65 5.05
N SER A 141 -2.56 -22.80 4.37
CA SER A 141 -1.85 -22.86 3.10
C SER A 141 -2.61 -22.09 2.03
N LEU A 142 -1.90 -21.25 1.25
CA LEU A 142 -2.47 -20.58 0.07
C LEU A 142 -3.02 -21.59 -0.96
N HIS A 143 -2.46 -22.81 -1.00
CA HIS A 143 -2.98 -23.91 -1.82
C HIS A 143 -4.43 -24.27 -1.50
N ASP A 144 -4.88 -24.00 -0.28
CA ASP A 144 -6.18 -24.41 0.22
C ASP A 144 -7.19 -23.24 0.31
N VAL A 145 -6.78 -22.01 -0.03
CA VAL A 145 -7.63 -20.81 0.02
C VAL A 145 -7.92 -20.29 -1.39
N ARG A 146 -9.20 -20.16 -1.77
CA ARG A 146 -9.62 -19.54 -3.04
C ARG A 146 -10.47 -18.33 -2.78
N LEU A 147 -10.07 -17.17 -3.32
CA LEU A 147 -10.88 -15.95 -3.26
C LEU A 147 -12.12 -16.09 -4.15
N GLN A 148 -13.24 -15.55 -3.68
CA GLN A 148 -14.50 -15.60 -4.42
C GLN A 148 -14.43 -14.73 -5.69
N PRO A 149 -14.74 -15.29 -6.89
CA PRO A 149 -14.79 -14.53 -8.13
C PRO A 149 -15.72 -13.32 -8.08
N GLY A 150 -15.34 -12.25 -8.79
CA GLY A 150 -16.11 -11.00 -8.88
C GLY A 150 -15.98 -10.06 -7.68
N THR A 151 -15.22 -10.43 -6.64
CA THR A 151 -14.90 -9.53 -5.52
C THR A 151 -13.70 -8.64 -5.83
N VAL A 152 -13.56 -7.51 -5.13
CA VAL A 152 -12.42 -6.59 -5.31
C VAL A 152 -11.07 -7.27 -5.05
N TYR A 153 -10.99 -8.14 -4.05
CA TYR A 153 -9.78 -8.89 -3.73
C TYR A 153 -9.41 -9.90 -4.83
N TRP A 154 -10.41 -10.61 -5.37
CA TRP A 154 -10.20 -11.52 -6.49
C TRP A 154 -9.77 -10.75 -7.74
N GLN A 155 -10.42 -9.63 -8.06
CA GLN A 155 -10.06 -8.79 -9.20
C GLN A 155 -8.62 -8.28 -9.07
N ALA A 156 -8.23 -7.81 -7.89
CA ALA A 156 -6.86 -7.34 -7.66
C ALA A 156 -5.81 -8.45 -7.82
N GLN A 157 -6.13 -9.68 -7.36
CA GLN A 157 -5.31 -10.88 -7.59
C GLN A 157 -5.20 -11.19 -9.08
N GLN A 158 -6.30 -11.16 -9.85
CA GLN A 158 -6.28 -11.45 -11.28
C GLN A 158 -5.49 -10.40 -12.08
N THR A 159 -5.69 -9.11 -11.80
CA THR A 159 -4.92 -8.02 -12.43
C THR A 159 -3.41 -8.22 -12.22
N ASN A 160 -3.01 -8.70 -11.04
CA ASN A 160 -1.60 -9.02 -10.78
C ASN A 160 -1.14 -10.31 -11.46
N LEU A 161 -1.97 -11.35 -11.54
CA LEU A 161 -1.66 -12.58 -12.28
C LEU A 161 -1.40 -12.28 -13.75
N GLU A 162 -2.24 -11.44 -14.36
CA GLU A 162 -2.06 -10.97 -15.73
C GLU A 162 -0.70 -10.28 -15.91
N TYR A 163 -0.29 -9.44 -14.96
CA TYR A 163 1.02 -8.80 -15.01
C TYR A 163 2.18 -9.79 -14.89
N LEU A 164 2.11 -10.75 -13.96
CA LEU A 164 3.16 -11.77 -13.79
C LEU A 164 3.32 -12.65 -15.04
N LEU A 165 2.22 -12.93 -15.75
CA LEU A 165 2.21 -13.68 -17.01
C LEU A 165 2.77 -12.87 -18.19
N LEU A 166 2.54 -11.54 -18.17
CA LEU A 166 3.01 -10.61 -19.20
C LEU A 166 4.54 -10.53 -19.26
N LEU A 167 5.22 -10.70 -18.12
CA LEU A 167 6.67 -10.59 -18.05
C LEU A 167 7.36 -11.77 -18.77
N ASP A 168 8.29 -11.42 -19.65
CA ASP A 168 9.15 -12.34 -20.39
C ASP A 168 10.28 -12.92 -19.53
N VAL A 169 10.49 -14.23 -19.62
CA VAL A 169 11.47 -14.99 -18.83
C VAL A 169 12.89 -14.61 -19.22
N ASP A 170 13.20 -14.50 -20.53
CA ASP A 170 14.55 -14.20 -21.00
C ASP A 170 14.98 -12.79 -20.60
N ARG A 171 14.05 -11.82 -20.64
CA ARG A 171 14.29 -10.45 -20.14
C ARG A 171 14.53 -10.41 -18.62
N LEU A 172 13.77 -11.17 -17.82
CA LEU A 172 13.96 -11.25 -16.37
C LEU A 172 15.37 -11.75 -16.02
N VAL A 173 15.84 -12.81 -16.67
CA VAL A 173 17.13 -13.44 -16.34
C VAL A 173 18.30 -12.90 -17.14
N TRP A 174 18.08 -11.87 -17.97
CA TRP A 174 19.08 -11.32 -18.89
C TRP A 174 20.36 -10.90 -18.15
N SER A 175 20.23 -10.09 -17.09
CA SER A 175 21.37 -9.58 -16.33
C SER A 175 22.14 -10.69 -15.59
N PHE A 176 21.43 -11.73 -15.14
CA PHE A 176 22.04 -12.90 -14.50
C PHE A 176 22.86 -13.73 -15.51
N ARG A 177 22.32 -13.96 -16.71
CA ARG A 177 23.02 -14.69 -17.77
C ARG A 177 24.27 -13.93 -18.24
N THR A 178 24.14 -12.62 -18.46
CA THR A 178 25.27 -11.75 -18.79
C THR A 178 26.35 -11.82 -17.71
N GLN A 179 25.99 -11.72 -16.43
CA GLN A 179 26.92 -11.82 -15.30
C GLN A 179 27.61 -13.19 -15.22
N ALA A 180 26.93 -14.28 -15.56
CA ALA A 180 27.48 -15.63 -15.58
C ALA A 180 28.30 -15.96 -16.85
N GLY A 181 28.35 -15.05 -17.82
CA GLY A 181 28.98 -15.30 -19.13
C GLY A 181 28.23 -16.33 -19.98
N LEU A 182 26.90 -16.41 -19.82
CA LEU A 182 25.99 -17.22 -20.62
C LEU A 182 25.32 -16.37 -21.71
N PRO A 183 24.86 -16.97 -22.83
CA PRO A 183 24.08 -16.25 -23.84
C PRO A 183 22.81 -15.64 -23.23
N ALA A 184 22.62 -14.33 -23.38
CA ALA A 184 21.46 -13.60 -22.89
C ALA A 184 20.58 -13.13 -24.06
N SER A 185 19.52 -13.88 -24.36
CA SER A 185 18.54 -13.54 -25.40
C SER A 185 17.70 -12.31 -25.02
N GLY A 186 17.33 -11.50 -26.02
CA GLY A 186 16.48 -10.33 -25.81
C GLY A 186 17.22 -9.13 -25.21
N ALA A 187 16.47 -8.27 -24.52
CA ALA A 187 16.97 -7.05 -23.89
C ALA A 187 16.52 -6.98 -22.41
N PRO A 188 17.32 -6.40 -21.51
CA PRO A 188 16.93 -6.24 -20.11
C PRO A 188 15.67 -5.39 -19.98
N TYR A 189 15.04 -5.45 -18.82
CA TYR A 189 14.00 -4.49 -18.45
C TYR A 189 14.58 -3.11 -18.15
N GLY A 190 13.74 -2.08 -18.22
CA GLY A 190 14.10 -0.71 -17.89
C GLY A 190 14.04 -0.43 -16.38
N GLY A 191 13.94 0.84 -16.02
CA GLY A 191 13.83 1.26 -14.62
C GLY A 191 14.99 0.78 -13.77
N TRP A 192 14.68 0.30 -12.55
CA TRP A 192 15.70 -0.19 -11.61
C TRP A 192 16.27 -1.58 -11.95
N GLU A 193 15.69 -2.26 -12.95
CA GLU A 193 16.23 -3.50 -13.53
C GLU A 193 17.15 -3.25 -14.73
N GLY A 194 17.38 -1.97 -15.08
CA GLY A 194 18.27 -1.58 -16.15
C GLY A 194 19.69 -2.14 -15.98
N PRO A 195 20.39 -2.50 -17.06
CA PRO A 195 21.67 -3.22 -17.00
C PRO A 195 22.81 -2.43 -16.33
N GLY A 196 22.72 -1.09 -16.32
CA GLY A 196 23.65 -0.21 -15.63
C GLY A 196 23.25 0.18 -14.20
N VAL A 197 22.10 -0.28 -13.70
CA VAL A 197 21.61 0.07 -12.36
C VAL A 197 22.21 -0.89 -11.34
N GLU A 198 22.72 -0.35 -10.23
CA GLU A 198 23.40 -1.15 -9.20
C GLU A 198 22.44 -2.08 -8.42
N LEU A 199 21.14 -1.76 -8.37
CA LEU A 199 20.09 -2.55 -7.70
C LEU A 199 19.50 -3.69 -8.57
N ARG A 200 19.88 -3.81 -9.85
CA ARG A 200 19.29 -4.79 -10.78
C ARG A 200 19.30 -6.22 -10.22
N GLY A 201 18.29 -7.01 -10.58
CA GLY A 201 18.04 -8.36 -10.09
C GLY A 201 17.13 -8.42 -8.85
N HIS A 202 16.90 -7.30 -8.16
CA HIS A 202 16.04 -7.27 -6.97
C HIS A 202 14.59 -7.62 -7.29
N PHE A 203 14.05 -7.12 -8.41
CA PHE A 203 12.69 -7.42 -8.83
C PHE A 203 12.55 -8.88 -9.25
N VAL A 204 13.59 -9.48 -9.84
CA VAL A 204 13.59 -10.92 -10.18
C VAL A 204 13.45 -11.77 -8.91
N GLY A 205 14.11 -11.37 -7.81
CA GLY A 205 13.89 -11.99 -6.50
C GLY A 205 12.43 -11.88 -6.03
N HIS A 206 11.82 -10.70 -6.13
CA HIS A 206 10.40 -10.50 -5.82
C HIS A 206 9.47 -11.30 -6.75
N TYR A 207 9.80 -11.41 -8.04
CA TYR A 207 9.04 -12.19 -9.00
C TYR A 207 9.00 -13.67 -8.62
N LEU A 208 10.11 -14.24 -8.14
CA LEU A 208 10.14 -15.62 -7.63
C LEU A 208 9.18 -15.80 -6.45
N SER A 209 9.21 -14.90 -5.46
CA SER A 209 8.28 -14.94 -4.32
C SER A 209 6.82 -14.80 -4.76
N ALA A 210 6.54 -13.80 -5.61
CA ALA A 210 5.19 -13.49 -6.08
C ALA A 210 4.60 -14.64 -6.90
N THR A 211 5.37 -15.21 -7.82
CA THR A 211 4.89 -16.32 -8.66
C THR A 211 4.65 -17.60 -7.87
N ALA A 212 5.48 -17.93 -6.87
CA ALA A 212 5.24 -19.07 -5.98
C ALA A 212 3.91 -18.92 -5.23
N LYS A 213 3.67 -17.74 -4.64
CA LYS A 213 2.45 -17.41 -3.88
C LYS A 213 1.21 -17.32 -4.76
N MET A 214 1.33 -16.74 -5.95
CA MET A 214 0.25 -16.63 -6.92
C MET A 214 -0.12 -18.01 -7.48
N TRP A 215 0.86 -18.85 -7.78
CA TRP A 215 0.62 -20.23 -8.20
C TRP A 215 -0.10 -21.03 -7.12
N ALA A 216 0.30 -20.91 -5.85
CA ALA A 216 -0.42 -21.56 -4.76
C ALA A 216 -1.87 -21.05 -4.63
N SER A 217 -2.08 -19.75 -4.82
CA SER A 217 -3.41 -19.13 -4.71
C SER A 217 -4.36 -19.46 -5.87
N THR A 218 -3.84 -19.78 -7.06
CA THR A 218 -4.63 -19.88 -8.30
C THR A 218 -4.50 -21.20 -9.05
N HIS A 219 -3.43 -21.96 -8.81
CA HIS A 219 -3.00 -23.12 -9.61
C HIS A 219 -2.94 -22.84 -11.11
N ASN A 220 -2.45 -21.66 -11.51
CA ASN A 220 -2.25 -21.34 -12.92
C ASN A 220 -1.01 -22.09 -13.50
N ASP A 221 -1.24 -23.05 -14.38
CA ASP A 221 -0.17 -23.89 -14.97
C ASP A 221 0.81 -23.09 -15.84
N THR A 222 0.33 -22.09 -16.58
CA THR A 222 1.20 -21.23 -17.40
C THR A 222 2.20 -20.46 -16.53
N LEU A 223 1.73 -19.96 -15.38
CA LEU A 223 2.59 -19.30 -14.40
C LEU A 223 3.60 -20.30 -13.80
N GLN A 224 3.17 -21.53 -13.50
CA GLN A 224 4.05 -22.58 -12.99
C GLN A 224 5.22 -22.86 -13.95
N ALA A 225 4.94 -22.97 -15.24
CA ALA A 225 5.95 -23.18 -16.27
C ALA A 225 6.93 -22.00 -16.36
N LYS A 226 6.42 -20.76 -16.35
CA LYS A 226 7.25 -19.54 -16.38
C LYS A 226 8.16 -19.42 -15.16
N MET A 227 7.62 -19.57 -13.95
CA MET A 227 8.42 -19.44 -12.73
C MET A 227 9.50 -20.53 -12.63
N SER A 228 9.16 -21.77 -13.05
CA SER A 228 10.13 -22.87 -13.11
C SER A 228 11.26 -22.58 -14.11
N SER A 229 10.93 -21.99 -15.26
CA SER A 229 11.93 -21.60 -16.27
C SER A 229 12.88 -20.52 -15.77
N VAL A 230 12.41 -19.57 -14.95
CA VAL A 230 13.26 -18.59 -14.28
C VAL A 230 14.23 -19.29 -13.31
N VAL A 231 13.73 -20.19 -12.46
CA VAL A 231 14.58 -20.96 -11.53
C VAL A 231 15.63 -21.79 -12.29
N ASP A 232 15.25 -22.44 -13.39
CA ASP A 232 16.19 -23.21 -14.22
C ASP A 232 17.29 -22.34 -14.83
N ALA A 233 16.94 -21.16 -15.33
CA ALA A 233 17.93 -20.21 -15.85
C ALA A 233 18.88 -19.69 -14.76
N LEU A 234 18.37 -19.41 -13.55
CA LEU A 234 19.19 -19.00 -12.41
C LEU A 234 20.10 -20.14 -11.93
N HIS A 235 19.60 -21.38 -11.94
CA HIS A 235 20.39 -22.57 -11.66
C HIS A 235 21.57 -22.71 -12.62
N ASP A 236 21.34 -22.56 -13.93
CA ASP A 236 22.41 -22.60 -14.93
C ASP A 236 23.45 -21.50 -14.73
N CYS A 237 23.01 -20.29 -14.37
CA CYS A 237 23.91 -19.18 -14.01
C CYS A 237 24.79 -19.53 -12.80
N GLN A 238 24.20 -19.93 -11.66
CA GLN A 238 24.98 -20.26 -10.46
C GLN A 238 25.93 -21.44 -10.71
N LYS A 239 25.47 -22.46 -11.44
CA LYS A 239 26.30 -23.61 -11.82
C LYS A 239 27.49 -23.21 -12.69
N LYS A 240 27.29 -22.32 -13.66
CA LYS A 240 28.36 -21.79 -14.51
C LYS A 240 29.41 -21.02 -13.70
N MET A 241 28.98 -20.26 -12.69
CA MET A 241 29.87 -19.52 -11.79
C MET A 241 30.62 -20.43 -10.82
N GLY A 242 30.01 -21.53 -10.38
CA GLY A 242 30.65 -22.62 -9.63
C GLY A 242 31.05 -22.30 -8.18
N SER A 243 30.74 -21.11 -7.68
CA SER A 243 31.12 -20.64 -6.33
C SER A 243 29.97 -20.62 -5.31
N GLY A 244 28.74 -20.89 -5.74
CA GLY A 244 27.52 -20.66 -4.95
C GLY A 244 27.00 -19.21 -5.04
N TYR A 245 27.77 -18.29 -5.64
CA TYR A 245 27.31 -16.92 -5.89
C TYR A 245 26.24 -16.86 -6.98
N LEU A 246 25.19 -16.07 -6.73
CA LEU A 246 24.14 -15.78 -7.70
C LEU A 246 23.66 -14.34 -7.52
N SER A 247 23.83 -13.52 -8.56
CA SER A 247 23.33 -12.15 -8.62
C SER A 247 23.29 -11.68 -10.09
N ALA A 248 22.59 -10.57 -10.35
CA ALA A 248 22.60 -9.86 -11.62
C ALA A 248 23.81 -8.89 -11.76
N PHE A 249 24.65 -8.78 -10.73
CA PHE A 249 25.82 -7.91 -10.67
C PHE A 249 27.06 -8.66 -10.17
N PRO A 250 28.29 -8.11 -10.33
CA PRO A 250 29.51 -8.79 -9.91
C PRO A 250 29.70 -8.77 -8.39
N SER A 251 30.45 -9.75 -7.87
CA SER A 251 30.75 -9.86 -6.43
C SER A 251 31.52 -8.65 -5.86
N GLU A 252 32.15 -7.85 -6.72
CA GLU A 252 32.87 -6.62 -6.35
C GLU A 252 31.98 -5.59 -5.62
N PHE A 253 30.66 -5.61 -5.86
CA PHE A 253 29.73 -4.73 -5.14
C PHE A 253 29.76 -5.01 -3.63
N PHE A 254 29.97 -6.27 -3.22
CA PHE A 254 30.16 -6.61 -1.82
C PHE A 254 31.52 -6.17 -1.29
N ASP A 255 32.58 -6.16 -2.13
CA ASP A 255 33.88 -5.63 -1.72
C ASP A 255 33.76 -4.13 -1.38
N ARG A 256 32.94 -3.39 -2.14
CA ARG A 256 32.61 -1.97 -1.86
C ARG A 256 31.86 -1.81 -0.53
N VAL A 257 30.76 -2.53 -0.31
CA VAL A 257 30.00 -2.45 0.96
C VAL A 257 30.88 -2.77 2.16
N GLU A 258 31.62 -3.88 2.09
CA GLU A 258 32.45 -4.36 3.21
C GLU A 258 33.65 -3.46 3.50
N SER A 259 34.07 -2.67 2.50
CA SER A 259 35.07 -1.61 2.65
C SER A 259 34.48 -0.23 2.93
N ILE A 260 33.16 -0.13 3.19
CA ILE A 260 32.43 1.12 3.47
C ILE A 260 32.62 2.13 2.34
N LYS A 261 32.44 1.65 1.11
CA LYS A 261 32.41 2.46 -0.09
C LYS A 261 30.99 2.48 -0.64
N ALA A 262 30.64 3.62 -1.25
CA ALA A 262 29.37 3.81 -1.90
C ALA A 262 29.07 2.67 -2.89
N VAL A 263 27.89 2.05 -2.78
CA VAL A 263 27.26 1.12 -3.74
C VAL A 263 25.81 0.91 -3.31
N TRP A 264 24.89 0.73 -4.25
CA TRP A 264 23.47 0.62 -3.93
C TRP A 264 23.06 -0.80 -3.46
N ALA A 265 22.84 -0.95 -2.15
CA ALA A 265 22.08 -2.02 -1.50
C ALA A 265 22.24 -3.47 -2.06
N PRO A 266 23.47 -4.01 -2.17
CA PRO A 266 23.65 -5.34 -2.73
C PRO A 266 23.14 -6.45 -1.79
N TYR A 267 23.22 -6.29 -0.46
CA TYR A 267 22.65 -7.27 0.48
C TYR A 267 21.12 -7.29 0.44
N TYR A 268 20.45 -6.13 0.28
CA TYR A 268 19.01 -6.07 0.01
C TYR A 268 18.62 -6.91 -1.21
N THR A 269 19.37 -6.77 -2.31
CA THR A 269 19.09 -7.46 -3.57
C THR A 269 19.23 -8.97 -3.42
N ILE A 270 20.31 -9.41 -2.77
CA ILE A 270 20.51 -10.82 -2.45
C ILE A 270 19.43 -11.36 -1.54
N HIS A 271 18.99 -10.61 -0.53
CA HIS A 271 17.86 -11.02 0.29
C HIS A 271 16.62 -11.31 -0.57
N LYS A 272 16.28 -10.48 -1.57
CA LYS A 272 15.12 -10.75 -2.45
C LYS A 272 15.28 -12.03 -3.24
N ILE A 273 16.48 -12.26 -3.80
CA ILE A 273 16.77 -13.47 -4.55
C ILE A 273 16.68 -14.70 -3.65
N MET A 274 17.30 -14.65 -2.46
CA MET A 274 17.28 -15.74 -1.49
C MET A 274 15.86 -16.04 -1.00
N GLN A 275 15.08 -15.03 -0.63
CA GLN A 275 13.70 -15.22 -0.19
C GLN A 275 12.83 -15.78 -1.32
N GLY A 276 12.99 -15.27 -2.55
CA GLY A 276 12.29 -15.77 -3.72
C GLY A 276 12.58 -17.23 -4.01
N LEU A 277 13.84 -17.65 -3.94
CA LEU A 277 14.23 -19.04 -4.07
C LEU A 277 13.70 -19.91 -2.92
N LEU A 278 13.71 -19.38 -1.70
CA LEU A 278 13.16 -20.08 -0.55
C LEU A 278 11.65 -20.29 -0.70
N ASP A 279 10.91 -19.27 -1.15
CA ASP A 279 9.47 -19.35 -1.43
C ASP A 279 9.16 -20.33 -2.56
N GLN A 280 10.00 -20.41 -3.60
CA GLN A 280 9.88 -21.42 -4.66
C GLN A 280 10.03 -22.85 -4.11
N TYR A 281 10.81 -23.05 -3.05
CA TYR A 281 10.89 -24.33 -2.37
C TYR A 281 9.71 -24.56 -1.41
N THR A 282 9.48 -23.65 -0.46
CA THR A 282 8.53 -23.84 0.65
C THR A 282 7.07 -23.77 0.21
N VAL A 283 6.77 -22.97 -0.81
CA VAL A 283 5.41 -22.79 -1.35
C VAL A 283 5.22 -23.60 -2.62
N ALA A 284 6.20 -23.57 -3.54
CA ALA A 284 6.07 -24.21 -4.85
C ALA A 284 6.65 -25.64 -4.95
N GLY A 285 7.39 -26.11 -3.94
CA GLY A 285 7.97 -27.45 -3.91
C GLY A 285 9.17 -27.64 -4.87
N ASN A 286 9.78 -26.57 -5.35
CA ASN A 286 10.91 -26.65 -6.28
C ASN A 286 12.23 -26.93 -5.53
N SER A 287 12.72 -28.17 -5.59
CA SER A 287 13.95 -28.57 -4.88
C SER A 287 15.21 -27.91 -5.42
N LYS A 288 15.29 -27.57 -6.72
CA LYS A 288 16.46 -26.85 -7.28
C LYS A 288 16.62 -25.48 -6.65
N ALA A 289 15.51 -24.84 -6.28
CA ALA A 289 15.54 -23.54 -5.62
C ALA A 289 16.16 -23.62 -4.21
N LEU A 290 15.95 -24.73 -3.49
CA LEU A 290 16.61 -24.97 -2.20
C LEU A 290 18.13 -25.11 -2.37
N ASP A 291 18.58 -25.88 -3.36
CA ASP A 291 20.01 -26.05 -3.64
C ASP A 291 20.68 -24.70 -3.95
N LEU A 292 20.01 -23.86 -4.75
CA LEU A 292 20.46 -22.52 -5.09
C LEU A 292 20.64 -21.63 -3.84
N VAL A 293 19.62 -21.54 -2.97
CA VAL A 293 19.67 -20.66 -1.79
C VAL A 293 20.65 -21.17 -0.74
N VAL A 294 20.81 -22.49 -0.58
CA VAL A 294 21.85 -23.07 0.28
C VAL A 294 23.25 -22.77 -0.27
N GLY A 295 23.44 -22.83 -1.59
CA GLY A 295 24.68 -22.41 -2.24
C GLY A 295 25.03 -20.94 -1.95
N MET A 296 24.03 -20.06 -2.04
CA MET A 296 24.18 -18.63 -1.70
C MET A 296 24.52 -18.42 -0.22
N ALA A 297 23.79 -19.08 0.68
CA ALA A 297 24.01 -18.95 2.12
C ALA A 297 25.42 -19.39 2.53
N ASN A 298 25.93 -20.48 1.93
CA ASN A 298 27.32 -20.91 2.13
C ASN A 298 28.33 -19.87 1.64
N TYR A 299 28.13 -19.33 0.42
CA TYR A 299 29.00 -18.28 -0.13
C TYR A 299 29.06 -17.06 0.78
N PHE A 300 27.91 -16.54 1.23
CA PHE A 300 27.87 -15.36 2.09
C PHE A 300 28.33 -15.65 3.52
N SER A 301 28.14 -16.86 4.02
CA SER A 301 28.70 -17.28 5.32
C SER A 301 30.23 -17.20 5.33
N ASP A 302 30.87 -17.75 4.30
CA ASP A 302 32.33 -17.71 4.19
C ASP A 302 32.83 -16.28 3.96
N ARG A 303 32.11 -15.51 3.15
CA ARG A 303 32.44 -14.11 2.87
C ARG A 303 32.38 -13.23 4.14
N VAL A 304 31.28 -13.25 4.87
CA VAL A 304 31.12 -12.47 6.11
C VAL A 304 32.16 -12.89 7.15
N LYS A 305 32.44 -14.18 7.28
CA LYS A 305 33.53 -14.67 8.13
C LYS A 305 34.89 -14.07 7.73
N ASN A 306 35.20 -14.00 6.44
CA ASN A 306 36.43 -13.40 5.93
C ASN A 306 36.49 -11.89 6.22
N VAL A 307 35.38 -11.17 6.11
CA VAL A 307 35.28 -9.74 6.47
C VAL A 307 35.62 -9.54 7.95
N ILE A 308 35.01 -10.35 8.82
CA ILE A 308 35.25 -10.28 10.27
C ILE A 308 36.70 -10.61 10.62
N GLN A 309 37.30 -11.60 9.95
CA GLN A 309 38.70 -11.98 10.15
C GLN A 309 39.68 -10.92 9.63
N LYS A 310 39.38 -10.29 8.50
CA LYS A 310 40.22 -9.28 7.86
C LYS A 310 40.13 -7.93 8.56
N TYR A 311 38.94 -7.55 9.02
CA TYR A 311 38.65 -6.25 9.60
C TYR A 311 38.24 -6.41 11.07
N SER A 312 36.93 -6.62 11.33
CA SER A 312 36.37 -6.92 12.66
C SER A 312 34.88 -7.21 12.55
N ILE A 313 34.23 -7.60 13.65
CA ILE A 313 32.76 -7.74 13.70
C ILE A 313 32.07 -6.38 13.63
N GLU A 314 32.67 -5.35 14.23
CA GLU A 314 32.20 -3.96 14.16
C GLU A 314 32.27 -3.44 12.73
N ARG A 315 33.29 -3.80 11.94
CA ARG A 315 33.34 -3.49 10.50
C ARG A 315 32.16 -4.10 9.75
N HIS A 316 31.84 -5.36 10.03
CA HIS A 316 30.69 -6.03 9.40
C HIS A 316 29.40 -5.28 9.70
N TRP A 317 29.12 -4.97 10.97
CA TRP A 317 27.90 -4.21 11.31
C TRP A 317 27.90 -2.78 10.77
N ALA A 318 29.05 -2.10 10.74
CA ALA A 318 29.16 -0.79 10.10
C ALA A 318 28.87 -0.85 8.59
N SER A 319 29.22 -1.95 7.92
CA SER A 319 28.87 -2.17 6.51
C SER A 319 27.37 -2.37 6.30
N LEU A 320 26.64 -2.86 7.32
CA LEU A 320 25.17 -2.98 7.31
C LEU A 320 24.43 -1.67 7.59
N ASN A 321 25.15 -0.55 7.68
CA ASN A 321 24.53 0.76 7.47
C ASN A 321 24.00 0.86 6.04
N GLU A 322 24.63 0.20 5.07
CA GLU A 322 24.00 -0.04 3.78
C GLU A 322 22.88 -1.07 3.90
N GLU A 323 21.82 -0.88 3.12
CA GLU A 323 20.62 -1.67 3.28
C GLU A 323 20.86 -3.17 3.00
N SER A 324 20.48 -3.99 3.98
CA SER A 324 20.53 -5.45 3.90
C SER A 324 19.15 -6.10 3.70
N GLY A 325 18.06 -5.35 3.78
CA GLY A 325 16.72 -5.92 3.84
C GLY A 325 16.57 -6.91 5.00
N GLY A 326 15.85 -8.01 4.78
CA GLY A 326 15.63 -9.09 5.74
C GLY A 326 16.61 -10.25 5.57
N MET A 327 17.91 -9.98 5.41
CA MET A 327 18.91 -11.06 5.37
C MET A 327 18.86 -11.93 6.63
N ASN A 328 18.64 -11.35 7.80
CA ASN A 328 18.44 -12.12 9.03
C ASN A 328 17.20 -13.02 8.95
N ASP A 329 16.06 -12.50 8.47
CA ASP A 329 14.80 -13.24 8.30
C ASP A 329 14.98 -14.50 7.44
N VAL A 330 15.42 -14.35 6.19
CA VAL A 330 15.55 -15.47 5.25
C VAL A 330 16.54 -16.53 5.74
N LEU A 331 17.60 -16.14 6.44
CA LEU A 331 18.60 -17.07 6.97
C LEU A 331 18.09 -17.83 8.21
N TYR A 332 17.31 -17.19 9.08
CA TYR A 332 16.62 -17.88 10.16
C TYR A 332 15.59 -18.87 9.61
N GLN A 333 14.81 -18.49 8.60
CA GLN A 333 13.89 -19.41 7.92
C GLN A 333 14.65 -20.60 7.31
N LEU A 334 15.74 -20.35 6.58
CA LEU A 334 16.55 -21.42 5.98
C LEU A 334 17.13 -22.37 7.03
N TYR A 335 17.51 -21.86 8.21
CA TYR A 335 17.93 -22.71 9.33
C TYR A 335 16.82 -23.67 9.76
N THR A 336 15.56 -23.24 9.83
CA THR A 336 14.43 -24.15 10.21
C THR A 336 14.24 -25.31 9.24
N ILE A 337 14.67 -25.16 7.99
CA ILE A 337 14.55 -26.18 6.93
C ILE A 337 15.76 -27.11 6.92
N THR A 338 16.96 -26.54 7.04
CA THR A 338 18.24 -27.25 6.85
C THR A 338 18.87 -27.75 8.13
N ASN A 339 18.53 -27.14 9.26
CA ASN A 339 19.16 -27.31 10.57
C ASN A 339 20.69 -27.11 10.55
N ASP A 340 21.23 -26.38 9.55
CA ASP A 340 22.66 -26.06 9.46
C ASP A 340 22.99 -24.83 10.31
N GLN A 341 23.80 -25.03 11.34
CA GLN A 341 24.22 -24.00 12.28
C GLN A 341 24.89 -22.79 11.60
N LYS A 342 25.49 -22.95 10.42
CA LYS A 342 26.02 -21.81 9.64
C LYS A 342 24.94 -20.80 9.29
N HIS A 343 23.75 -21.26 8.91
CA HIS A 343 22.62 -20.38 8.59
C HIS A 343 22.18 -19.59 9.82
N LEU A 344 22.08 -20.27 10.98
CA LEU A 344 21.74 -19.63 12.25
C LEU A 344 22.77 -18.57 12.67
N THR A 345 24.06 -18.89 12.58
CA THR A 345 25.13 -17.93 12.90
C THR A 345 25.16 -16.76 11.93
N LEU A 346 25.00 -17.01 10.63
CA LEU A 346 24.95 -15.95 9.64
C LEU A 346 23.74 -15.03 9.85
N ALA A 347 22.56 -15.60 10.12
CA ALA A 347 21.35 -14.84 10.42
C ALA A 347 21.58 -13.85 11.57
N HIS A 348 22.19 -14.34 12.66
CA HIS A 348 22.53 -13.51 13.82
C HIS A 348 23.49 -12.35 13.48
N LEU A 349 24.45 -12.57 12.58
CA LEU A 349 25.36 -11.51 12.15
C LEU A 349 24.64 -10.40 11.36
N PHE A 350 23.43 -10.64 10.86
CA PHE A 350 22.56 -9.64 10.24
C PHE A 350 21.52 -9.02 11.21
N ASP A 351 21.47 -9.41 12.49
CA ASP A 351 20.64 -8.77 13.51
C ASP A 351 21.23 -7.40 13.89
N LYS A 352 21.02 -6.37 13.04
CA LYS A 352 21.58 -5.01 13.15
C LYS A 352 21.50 -4.43 14.59
N PRO A 353 22.56 -4.51 15.42
CA PRO A 353 22.43 -4.26 16.86
C PRO A 353 22.14 -2.80 17.20
N CYS A 354 22.66 -1.86 16.41
CA CYS A 354 22.47 -0.43 16.64
C CYS A 354 21.02 0.03 16.47
N PHE A 355 20.19 -0.69 15.71
CA PHE A 355 18.76 -0.41 15.57
C PHE A 355 17.93 -1.25 16.55
N LEU A 356 18.14 -2.57 16.57
CA LEU A 356 17.41 -3.47 17.46
C LEU A 356 17.67 -3.16 18.94
N GLY A 357 18.86 -2.64 19.27
CA GLY A 357 19.22 -2.19 20.61
C GLY A 357 18.38 -1.02 21.11
N LEU A 358 17.98 -0.08 20.24
CA LEU A 358 17.07 1.03 20.61
C LEU A 358 15.68 0.49 20.98
N LEU A 359 15.19 -0.48 20.20
CA LEU A 359 13.91 -1.13 20.48
C LEU A 359 13.98 -2.04 21.72
N ALA A 360 15.13 -2.67 21.97
CA ALA A 360 15.37 -3.50 23.15
C ALA A 360 15.29 -2.70 24.45
N VAL A 361 15.75 -1.44 24.44
CA VAL A 361 15.62 -0.51 25.58
C VAL A 361 14.30 0.28 25.55
N GLN A 362 13.37 -0.06 24.66
CA GLN A 362 12.05 0.56 24.52
C GLN A 362 12.11 2.08 24.30
N ALA A 363 13.05 2.53 23.46
CA ALA A 363 13.14 3.93 23.07
C ALA A 363 12.45 4.18 21.71
N ASP A 364 11.44 5.06 21.68
CA ASP A 364 10.91 5.66 20.43
C ASP A 364 11.91 6.70 19.91
N SER A 365 13.01 6.19 19.37
CA SER A 365 14.06 6.96 18.74
C SER A 365 14.26 6.44 17.33
N ILE A 366 13.17 6.25 16.58
CA ILE A 366 13.23 5.75 15.20
C ILE A 366 13.19 6.86 14.14
N SER A 367 12.88 8.11 14.53
CA SER A 367 12.95 9.29 13.66
C SER A 367 14.30 9.38 12.93
N GLY A 368 14.26 9.70 11.64
CA GLY A 368 15.40 9.80 10.74
C GLY A 368 15.88 8.48 10.14
N PHE A 369 15.35 7.32 10.55
CA PHE A 369 15.66 6.06 9.88
C PHE A 369 14.82 5.89 8.61
N HIS A 370 15.45 5.36 7.55
CA HIS A 370 14.76 4.91 6.35
C HIS A 370 13.88 3.71 6.72
N SER A 371 12.56 3.86 6.56
CA SER A 371 11.56 2.99 7.17
C SER A 371 11.65 1.57 6.64
N ASN A 372 11.65 1.42 5.31
CA ASN A 372 11.60 0.12 4.66
C ASN A 372 12.88 -0.71 4.79
N THR A 373 14.00 -0.09 5.17
CA THR A 373 15.23 -0.83 5.49
C THR A 373 15.15 -1.48 6.86
N HIS A 374 14.50 -0.82 7.81
CA HIS A 374 14.52 -1.25 9.20
C HIS A 374 13.37 -2.20 9.55
N ILE A 375 12.19 -2.07 8.91
CA ILE A 375 11.07 -3.00 9.15
C ILE A 375 11.47 -4.46 8.86
N PRO A 376 12.16 -4.82 7.74
CA PRO A 376 12.65 -6.18 7.51
C PRO A 376 13.60 -6.72 8.57
N VAL A 377 14.42 -5.86 9.18
CA VAL A 377 15.29 -6.25 10.30
C VAL A 377 14.44 -6.66 11.51
N VAL A 378 13.33 -5.96 11.78
CA VAL A 378 12.35 -6.35 12.81
C VAL A 378 11.69 -7.69 12.47
N ILE A 379 11.36 -7.94 11.19
CA ILE A 379 10.80 -9.24 10.77
C ILE A 379 11.81 -10.37 11.04
N GLY A 380 13.10 -10.17 10.75
CA GLY A 380 14.10 -11.18 11.09
C GLY A 380 14.30 -11.34 12.60
N ALA A 381 14.14 -10.25 13.38
CA ALA A 381 14.08 -10.34 14.83
C ALA A 381 12.87 -11.18 15.30
N GLN A 382 11.72 -11.08 14.64
CA GLN A 382 10.57 -11.95 14.89
C GLN A 382 10.88 -13.41 14.60
N MET A 383 11.48 -13.69 13.44
CA MET A 383 11.86 -15.05 13.07
C MET A 383 12.88 -15.63 14.07
N ARG A 384 13.83 -14.84 14.57
CA ARG A 384 14.73 -15.28 15.63
C ARG A 384 13.97 -15.72 16.89
N TYR A 385 12.94 -14.99 17.31
CA TYR A 385 12.12 -15.43 18.44
C TYR A 385 11.44 -16.77 18.16
N GLU A 386 10.89 -16.97 16.95
CA GLU A 386 10.26 -18.25 16.57
C GLU A 386 11.28 -19.41 16.56
N VAL A 387 12.51 -19.16 16.12
CA VAL A 387 13.58 -20.17 16.08
C VAL A 387 14.16 -20.49 17.46
N THR A 388 14.38 -19.47 18.30
CA THR A 388 15.23 -19.59 19.50
C THR A 388 14.46 -19.51 20.82
N GLY A 389 13.22 -19.01 20.80
CA GLY A 389 12.43 -18.71 22.00
C GLY A 389 12.93 -17.50 22.81
N ASP A 390 13.83 -16.67 22.25
CA ASP A 390 14.40 -15.52 22.94
C ASP A 390 13.36 -14.40 23.16
N LEU A 391 12.85 -14.28 24.39
CA LEU A 391 11.78 -13.34 24.74
C LEU A 391 12.14 -11.87 24.51
N LEU A 392 13.43 -11.52 24.50
CA LEU A 392 13.85 -10.15 24.18
C LEU A 392 13.40 -9.76 22.77
N TYR A 393 13.50 -10.69 21.82
CA TYR A 393 13.15 -10.45 20.43
C TYR A 393 11.63 -10.36 20.22
N LYS A 394 10.85 -11.06 21.06
CA LYS A 394 9.40 -10.84 21.14
C LYS A 394 9.09 -9.42 21.62
N GLN A 395 9.74 -8.96 22.69
CA GLN A 395 9.53 -7.63 23.26
C GLN A 395 9.92 -6.51 22.29
N ILE A 396 11.04 -6.66 21.56
CA ILE A 396 11.47 -5.73 20.51
C ILE A 396 10.37 -5.56 19.45
N ALA A 397 9.84 -6.67 18.93
CA ALA A 397 8.82 -6.62 17.88
C ALA A 397 7.49 -6.03 18.38
N THR A 398 7.06 -6.39 19.59
CA THR A 398 5.85 -5.82 20.22
C THR A 398 6.01 -4.31 20.41
N PHE A 399 7.11 -3.87 21.02
CA PHE A 399 7.38 -2.44 21.24
C PHE A 399 7.45 -1.64 19.94
N PHE A 400 8.09 -2.19 18.91
CA PHE A 400 8.14 -1.57 17.60
C PHE A 400 6.74 -1.34 17.01
N MET A 401 5.87 -2.37 17.05
CA MET A 401 4.49 -2.24 16.57
C MET A 401 3.71 -1.18 17.35
N ASP A 402 3.87 -1.15 18.68
CA ASP A 402 3.22 -0.16 19.54
C ASP A 402 3.70 1.27 19.25
N THR A 403 4.99 1.44 18.98
CA THR A 403 5.58 2.72 18.58
C THR A 403 4.99 3.19 17.25
N ILE A 404 5.00 2.35 16.22
CA ILE A 404 4.43 2.70 14.91
C ILE A 404 2.94 3.06 15.02
N ASN A 405 2.17 2.27 15.76
CA ASN A 405 0.75 2.50 15.96
C ASN A 405 0.45 3.76 16.79
N SER A 406 1.29 4.12 17.76
CA SER A 406 0.99 5.23 18.67
C SER A 406 1.49 6.59 18.17
N SER A 407 2.54 6.63 17.34
CA SER A 407 3.19 7.90 16.98
C SER A 407 3.55 8.09 15.51
N HIS A 408 3.56 7.03 14.67
CA HIS A 408 4.10 7.10 13.29
C HIS A 408 3.17 6.61 12.16
N SER A 409 1.91 6.27 12.44
CA SER A 409 0.98 5.77 11.39
C SER A 409 -0.20 6.68 11.12
N TYR A 410 -0.56 6.86 9.85
CA TYR A 410 -1.77 7.55 9.42
C TYR A 410 -3.01 6.66 9.61
N ALA A 411 -4.20 7.22 9.34
CA ALA A 411 -5.49 6.55 9.51
C ALA A 411 -5.66 5.33 8.60
N THR A 412 -4.91 5.27 7.50
CA THR A 412 -4.81 4.11 6.58
C THR A 412 -4.10 2.91 7.20
N GLY A 413 -3.36 3.11 8.30
CA GLY A 413 -2.44 2.12 8.87
C GLY A 413 -1.02 2.16 8.26
N GLY A 414 -0.81 2.95 7.20
CA GLY A 414 0.51 3.18 6.61
C GLY A 414 1.38 4.10 7.47
N THR A 415 2.68 4.12 7.20
CA THR A 415 3.69 4.93 7.90
C THR A 415 4.66 5.55 6.90
N SER A 416 5.58 6.39 7.37
CA SER A 416 6.64 7.09 6.61
C SER A 416 6.19 8.32 5.82
N ALA A 417 7.15 9.23 5.64
CA ALA A 417 7.09 10.37 4.73
C ALA A 417 8.47 10.53 4.08
N GLY A 418 8.50 10.66 2.76
CA GLY A 418 9.74 10.67 1.97
C GLY A 418 10.59 9.41 2.17
N GLU A 419 9.99 8.25 2.47
CA GLU A 419 10.64 6.97 2.84
C GLU A 419 11.16 6.88 4.30
N PHE A 420 11.14 7.97 5.07
CA PHE A 420 11.67 8.01 6.44
C PHE A 420 10.57 8.08 7.50
N TRP A 421 10.88 7.64 8.71
CA TRP A 421 10.11 8.04 9.89
C TRP A 421 10.53 9.45 10.30
N THR A 422 9.53 10.30 10.56
CA THR A 422 9.73 11.65 11.09
C THR A 422 9.65 11.64 12.62
N ASN A 423 9.66 12.82 13.23
CA ASN A 423 9.48 12.93 14.67
C ASN A 423 8.12 12.34 15.12
N PRO A 424 8.07 11.65 16.27
CA PRO A 424 6.85 11.04 16.76
C PRO A 424 5.77 12.10 17.00
N LYS A 425 4.52 11.78 16.68
CA LYS A 425 3.36 12.67 16.87
C LYS A 425 3.51 14.04 16.17
N ARG A 426 4.06 14.04 14.96
CA ARG A 426 4.20 15.21 14.08
C ARG A 426 3.63 14.98 12.68
N LEU A 427 2.69 14.05 12.52
CA LEU A 427 2.23 13.61 11.20
C LEU A 427 1.55 14.73 10.40
N ALA A 428 1.03 15.77 11.05
CA ALA A 428 0.40 16.87 10.32
C ALA A 428 1.39 17.63 9.42
N ASP A 429 2.67 17.70 9.81
CA ASP A 429 3.72 18.38 9.02
C ASP A 429 4.04 17.64 7.71
N THR A 430 3.66 16.36 7.65
CA THR A 430 4.09 15.46 6.58
C THR A 430 3.05 15.28 5.49
N LEU A 431 1.82 15.80 5.65
CA LEU A 431 0.73 15.65 4.68
C LEU A 431 1.11 16.25 3.31
N SER A 432 1.61 15.39 2.42
CA SER A 432 2.26 15.74 1.15
C SER A 432 1.91 14.70 0.08
N THR A 433 2.67 14.68 -1.03
CA THR A 433 2.53 13.63 -2.06
C THR A 433 3.42 12.43 -1.82
N GLU A 434 4.44 12.56 -0.98
CA GLU A 434 5.43 11.52 -0.72
C GLU A 434 5.19 10.86 0.65
N ASN A 435 3.96 10.39 0.89
CA ASN A 435 3.59 9.68 2.11
C ASN A 435 3.43 8.19 1.84
N GLU A 436 3.58 7.38 2.89
CA GLU A 436 3.19 5.97 2.87
C GLU A 436 3.79 5.17 1.71
N GLU A 437 5.12 5.02 1.71
CA GLU A 437 5.81 4.09 0.80
C GLU A 437 5.16 2.70 0.92
N SER A 438 4.69 2.14 -0.20
CA SER A 438 3.92 0.89 -0.18
C SER A 438 4.68 -0.32 0.39
N CYS A 439 6.02 -0.36 0.24
CA CYS A 439 6.85 -1.40 0.85
C CYS A 439 6.76 -1.42 2.38
N THR A 440 6.62 -0.25 3.01
CA THR A 440 6.52 -0.15 4.47
C THR A 440 5.24 -0.82 4.95
N THR A 441 4.11 -0.57 4.28
CA THR A 441 2.83 -1.23 4.55
C THR A 441 2.94 -2.75 4.36
N TYR A 442 3.54 -3.22 3.26
CA TYR A 442 3.76 -4.66 3.03
C TYR A 442 4.55 -5.33 4.16
N ASN A 443 5.63 -4.70 4.64
CA ASN A 443 6.46 -5.26 5.69
C ASN A 443 5.79 -5.13 7.07
N MET A 444 5.05 -4.05 7.35
CA MET A 444 4.27 -3.92 8.58
C MET A 444 3.15 -4.95 8.68
N LEU A 445 2.54 -5.36 7.56
CA LEU A 445 1.59 -6.47 7.54
C LEU A 445 2.25 -7.77 8.03
N LYS A 446 3.50 -8.06 7.64
CA LYS A 446 4.24 -9.22 8.17
C LYS A 446 4.50 -9.10 9.67
N VAL A 447 4.90 -7.92 10.15
CA VAL A 447 5.13 -7.66 11.59
C VAL A 447 3.86 -7.94 12.39
N SER A 448 2.76 -7.30 12.01
CA SER A 448 1.44 -7.46 12.64
C SER A 448 0.98 -8.93 12.63
N ARG A 449 1.11 -9.61 11.49
CA ARG A 449 0.73 -11.01 11.32
C ARG A 449 1.50 -11.96 12.23
N ASN A 450 2.82 -11.80 12.34
CA ASN A 450 3.64 -12.63 13.21
C ASN A 450 3.27 -12.39 14.68
N LEU A 451 3.03 -11.14 15.09
CA LEU A 451 2.54 -10.85 16.45
C LEU A 451 1.19 -11.52 16.71
N PHE A 452 0.25 -11.47 15.76
CA PHE A 452 -1.02 -12.20 15.87
C PHE A 452 -0.81 -13.70 16.05
N ARG A 453 0.10 -14.33 15.29
CA ARG A 453 0.41 -15.77 15.41
C ARG A 453 0.90 -16.14 16.82
N TRP A 454 1.53 -15.21 17.54
CA TRP A 454 2.10 -15.46 18.86
C TRP A 454 1.13 -15.15 20.00
N THR A 455 0.31 -14.10 19.87
CA THR A 455 -0.49 -13.55 20.96
C THR A 455 -1.98 -13.81 20.79
N LYS A 456 -2.45 -14.01 19.56
CA LYS A 456 -3.86 -14.04 19.16
C LYS A 456 -4.62 -12.74 19.48
N GLU A 457 -3.91 -11.65 19.74
CA GLU A 457 -4.52 -10.36 20.04
C GLU A 457 -5.14 -9.75 18.79
N LEU A 458 -6.42 -9.39 18.88
CA LEU A 458 -7.20 -8.93 17.74
C LEU A 458 -6.83 -7.52 17.28
N SER A 459 -6.15 -6.74 18.10
CA SER A 459 -5.54 -5.47 17.70
C SER A 459 -4.62 -5.62 16.49
N TYR A 460 -3.88 -6.72 16.40
CA TYR A 460 -3.02 -7.03 15.26
C TYR A 460 -3.85 -7.42 14.03
N ALA A 461 -4.93 -8.20 14.20
CA ALA A 461 -5.86 -8.51 13.10
C ALA A 461 -6.57 -7.27 12.56
N ASP A 462 -6.95 -6.33 13.43
CA ASP A 462 -7.58 -5.05 13.07
C ASP A 462 -6.61 -4.13 12.33
N TYR A 463 -5.34 -4.08 12.75
CA TYR A 463 -4.29 -3.38 12.00
C TYR A 463 -4.13 -3.99 10.61
N TYR A 464 -4.06 -5.32 10.52
CA TYR A 464 -3.90 -6.02 9.24
C TYR A 464 -5.06 -5.72 8.29
N GLU A 465 -6.31 -5.77 8.78
CA GLU A 465 -7.51 -5.42 8.01
C GLU A 465 -7.41 -3.99 7.45
N ARG A 466 -7.06 -3.03 8.32
CA ARG A 466 -6.96 -1.61 7.98
C ARG A 466 -5.88 -1.35 6.93
N ALA A 467 -4.66 -1.83 7.16
CA ALA A 467 -3.52 -1.60 6.27
C ALA A 467 -3.67 -2.34 4.92
N LEU A 468 -4.31 -3.52 4.91
CA LEU A 468 -4.65 -4.24 3.68
C LEU A 468 -5.65 -3.45 2.84
N ILE A 469 -6.77 -3.03 3.43
CA ILE A 469 -7.87 -2.36 2.70
C ILE A 469 -7.44 -0.98 2.21
N ASN A 470 -6.79 -0.19 3.05
CA ASN A 470 -6.55 1.23 2.76
C ASN A 470 -5.17 1.49 2.17
N GLY A 471 -4.17 0.68 2.56
CA GLY A 471 -2.81 0.77 2.01
C GLY A 471 -2.68 -0.09 0.76
N VAL A 472 -2.73 -1.42 0.90
CA VAL A 472 -2.43 -2.35 -0.20
C VAL A 472 -3.40 -2.24 -1.36
N LEU A 473 -4.72 -2.31 -1.13
CA LEU A 473 -5.67 -2.24 -2.26
C LEU A 473 -5.65 -0.88 -2.98
N SER A 474 -5.13 0.17 -2.33
CA SER A 474 -5.05 1.51 -2.93
C SER A 474 -3.92 1.68 -3.93
N ILE A 475 -2.93 0.78 -3.99
CA ILE A 475 -1.73 0.99 -4.80
C ILE A 475 -1.81 0.47 -6.23
N GLN A 476 -2.79 -0.37 -6.57
CA GLN A 476 -2.98 -0.90 -7.92
C GLN A 476 -3.97 -0.01 -8.67
N ARG A 477 -3.64 0.39 -9.91
CA ARG A 477 -4.51 1.25 -10.72
C ARG A 477 -5.65 0.44 -11.34
N GLY A 478 -6.74 0.25 -10.60
CA GLY A 478 -7.92 -0.45 -11.09
C GLY A 478 -7.60 -1.84 -11.64
N THR A 479 -7.90 -2.07 -12.91
CA THR A 479 -7.64 -3.34 -13.60
C THR A 479 -6.47 -3.26 -14.58
N ASP A 480 -5.59 -2.26 -14.45
CA ASP A 480 -4.43 -2.12 -15.33
C ASP A 480 -3.28 -3.01 -14.84
N PRO A 481 -2.91 -4.07 -15.57
CA PRO A 481 -1.86 -4.97 -15.11
C PRO A 481 -0.51 -4.25 -15.06
N GLY A 482 0.16 -4.30 -13.91
CA GLY A 482 1.50 -3.74 -13.74
C GLY A 482 1.56 -2.21 -13.62
N VAL A 483 0.45 -1.56 -13.28
CA VAL A 483 0.41 -0.11 -13.01
C VAL A 483 0.13 0.10 -11.53
N MET A 484 1.18 0.45 -10.79
CA MET A 484 1.15 0.66 -9.34
C MET A 484 1.88 1.95 -8.94
N ILE A 485 1.49 2.55 -7.82
CA ILE A 485 2.19 3.69 -7.19
C ILE A 485 3.30 3.23 -6.24
N TYR A 486 4.24 4.15 -5.99
CA TYR A 486 5.27 4.00 -4.96
C TYR A 486 4.82 4.55 -3.60
N MET A 487 4.37 5.81 -3.61
CA MET A 487 3.85 6.56 -2.45
C MET A 487 2.33 6.65 -2.54
N LEU A 488 1.64 6.65 -1.40
CA LEU A 488 0.20 6.91 -1.28
C LEU A 488 -0.02 8.32 -0.69
N PRO A 489 -0.27 9.35 -1.54
CA PRO A 489 -0.40 10.74 -1.12
C PRO A 489 -1.45 10.97 -0.02
N GLN A 490 -1.11 11.80 0.97
CA GLN A 490 -2.02 12.19 2.06
C GLN A 490 -2.34 13.71 2.08
N ALA A 491 -1.71 14.49 1.20
CA ALA A 491 -1.99 15.91 1.06
C ALA A 491 -3.45 16.21 0.70
N PRO A 492 -4.05 17.28 1.27
CA PRO A 492 -5.39 17.70 0.92
C PRO A 492 -5.45 18.15 -0.54
N GLY A 493 -6.45 17.64 -1.26
CA GLY A 493 -6.65 17.92 -2.67
C GLY A 493 -5.49 17.54 -3.56
N ARG A 494 -4.96 16.32 -3.39
CA ARG A 494 -3.96 15.73 -4.29
C ARG A 494 -4.43 14.36 -4.78
N SER A 495 -3.66 13.78 -5.70
CA SER A 495 -4.04 12.57 -6.43
C SER A 495 -2.92 11.55 -6.37
N LYS A 496 -3.25 10.25 -6.44
CA LYS A 496 -2.26 9.16 -6.54
C LYS A 496 -1.40 9.30 -7.81
N ALA A 497 -1.95 9.92 -8.86
CA ALA A 497 -1.23 10.21 -10.09
C ALA A 497 -0.19 11.34 -9.94
N VAL A 498 -0.23 12.11 -8.85
CA VAL A 498 0.60 13.29 -8.62
C VAL A 498 1.49 13.05 -7.39
N SER A 499 2.57 12.30 -7.61
CA SER A 499 3.72 12.15 -6.70
C SER A 499 5.00 12.19 -7.53
N TYR A 500 6.17 12.15 -6.88
CA TYR A 500 7.45 12.09 -7.57
C TYR A 500 7.49 10.93 -8.58
N HIS A 501 6.96 9.76 -8.18
CA HIS A 501 6.92 8.57 -9.02
C HIS A 501 5.66 8.48 -9.90
N GLY A 502 4.54 9.03 -9.44
CA GLY A 502 3.22 8.83 -10.04
C GLY A 502 2.86 7.34 -10.17
N TRP A 503 2.09 7.03 -11.22
CA TRP A 503 1.86 5.65 -11.63
C TRP A 503 3.06 5.12 -12.40
N GLY A 504 3.60 3.98 -11.98
CA GLY A 504 4.68 3.34 -12.73
C GLY A 504 4.20 2.69 -14.03
N THR A 505 5.13 2.07 -14.74
CA THR A 505 4.92 1.45 -16.04
C THR A 505 5.22 -0.05 -16.01
N LYS A 506 4.64 -0.76 -16.99
CA LYS A 506 4.74 -2.23 -17.10
C LYS A 506 6.17 -2.76 -17.27
N TYR A 507 7.07 -1.97 -17.87
CA TYR A 507 8.38 -2.47 -18.31
C TYR A 507 9.57 -1.57 -17.95
N ASP A 508 9.34 -0.42 -17.31
CA ASP A 508 10.39 0.59 -17.11
C ASP A 508 10.40 1.23 -15.71
N SER A 509 9.59 0.73 -14.76
CA SER A 509 9.61 1.18 -13.36
C SER A 509 10.43 0.25 -12.48
N PHE A 510 9.90 -0.94 -12.18
CA PHE A 510 10.56 -1.98 -11.37
C PHE A 510 11.14 -1.49 -10.04
N TRP A 511 10.49 -0.52 -9.40
CA TRP A 511 10.90 -0.01 -8.09
C TRP A 511 10.79 -1.08 -6.98
N CYS A 512 11.32 -0.82 -5.78
CA CYS A 512 11.10 -1.70 -4.62
C CYS A 512 9.60 -1.96 -4.38
N CYS A 513 8.77 -0.91 -4.51
CA CYS A 513 7.32 -0.95 -4.40
C CYS A 513 6.63 -1.83 -5.47
N TYR A 514 7.24 -1.96 -6.65
CA TYR A 514 6.77 -2.92 -7.66
C TYR A 514 6.98 -4.34 -7.15
N GLY A 515 8.15 -4.62 -6.56
CA GLY A 515 8.47 -5.92 -5.98
C GLY A 515 7.52 -6.33 -4.84
N THR A 516 7.31 -5.47 -3.85
CA THR A 516 6.37 -5.74 -2.75
C THR A 516 4.91 -5.72 -3.18
N GLY A 517 4.55 -4.88 -4.16
CA GLY A 517 3.21 -4.82 -4.74
C GLY A 517 2.81 -6.15 -5.38
N ILE A 518 3.65 -6.70 -6.28
CA ILE A 518 3.35 -8.00 -6.91
C ILE A 518 3.28 -9.14 -5.90
N GLU A 519 4.05 -9.09 -4.82
CA GLU A 519 3.95 -10.08 -3.74
C GLU A 519 2.65 -9.96 -2.94
N SER A 520 2.22 -8.73 -2.62
CA SER A 520 1.01 -8.46 -1.85
C SER A 520 -0.23 -9.01 -2.55
N PHE A 521 -0.39 -8.68 -3.84
CA PHE A 521 -1.55 -9.14 -4.63
C PHE A 521 -1.50 -10.63 -4.96
N SER A 522 -0.34 -11.28 -4.82
CA SER A 522 -0.20 -12.73 -4.99
C SER A 522 -0.63 -13.55 -3.79
N LYS A 523 -0.83 -12.92 -2.62
CA LYS A 523 -1.05 -13.62 -1.34
C LYS A 523 -2.21 -13.07 -0.52
N LEU A 524 -3.20 -12.43 -1.15
CA LEU A 524 -4.36 -11.83 -0.46
C LEU A 524 -5.18 -12.82 0.41
N GLY A 525 -4.99 -14.14 0.23
CA GLY A 525 -5.60 -15.19 1.07
C GLY A 525 -4.79 -15.63 2.30
N ASP A 526 -3.54 -15.18 2.47
CA ASP A 526 -2.55 -15.76 3.40
C ASP A 526 -2.79 -15.48 4.89
N SER A 527 -3.71 -14.54 5.17
CA SER A 527 -3.98 -14.03 6.53
C SER A 527 -5.47 -13.96 6.81
N ILE A 528 -6.28 -14.75 6.09
CA ILE A 528 -7.71 -14.92 6.39
C ILE A 528 -7.90 -15.93 7.53
N TYR A 529 -7.13 -17.02 7.49
CA TYR A 529 -7.31 -18.23 8.30
C TYR A 529 -6.01 -18.63 9.01
N PHE A 530 -6.10 -18.97 10.30
CA PHE A 530 -4.99 -19.51 11.11
C PHE A 530 -5.44 -20.73 11.91
N GLU A 531 -4.59 -21.75 11.99
CA GLU A 531 -4.91 -23.04 12.58
C GLU A 531 -4.19 -23.29 13.89
N GLU A 532 -4.83 -24.07 14.76
CA GLU A 532 -4.18 -24.76 15.86
C GLU A 532 -4.36 -26.26 15.68
N LYS A 533 -3.23 -26.97 15.72
CA LYS A 533 -3.20 -28.42 15.61
C LYS A 533 -3.48 -29.05 16.97
N GLY A 534 -4.26 -30.11 16.98
CA GLY A 534 -4.60 -30.91 18.16
C GLY A 534 -5.69 -31.93 17.82
N ASP A 535 -6.08 -32.75 18.79
CA ASP A 535 -7.14 -33.77 18.61
C ASP A 535 -8.48 -33.17 18.16
N ARG A 536 -8.74 -31.92 18.57
CA ARG A 536 -9.80 -31.07 18.03
C ARG A 536 -9.14 -29.88 17.32
N PRO A 537 -9.06 -29.89 15.98
CA PRO A 537 -8.54 -28.77 15.21
C PRO A 537 -9.29 -27.47 15.51
N VAL A 538 -8.55 -26.36 15.60
CA VAL A 538 -9.12 -25.01 15.78
C VAL A 538 -8.81 -24.17 14.54
N LEU A 539 -9.81 -23.45 14.03
CA LEU A 539 -9.68 -22.49 12.94
C LEU A 539 -10.02 -21.08 13.46
N ASN A 540 -9.06 -20.17 13.37
CA ASN A 540 -9.22 -18.75 13.67
C ASN A 540 -9.42 -17.99 12.35
N ILE A 541 -10.62 -17.44 12.14
CA ILE A 541 -10.96 -16.56 11.02
C ILE A 541 -10.77 -15.12 11.46
N ILE A 542 -9.80 -14.42 10.87
CA ILE A 542 -9.48 -13.05 11.27
C ILE A 542 -9.78 -11.98 10.21
N GLN A 543 -9.98 -12.35 8.94
CA GLN A 543 -10.39 -11.40 7.90
C GLN A 543 -11.72 -11.82 7.28
N TYR A 544 -12.57 -10.83 6.99
CA TYR A 544 -13.86 -11.05 6.36
C TYR A 544 -13.81 -10.93 4.83
N ILE A 545 -12.89 -11.66 4.22
CA ILE A 545 -12.66 -11.69 2.77
C ILE A 545 -13.37 -12.92 2.17
N PRO A 546 -14.33 -12.72 1.23
CA PRO A 546 -15.06 -13.81 0.60
C PRO A 546 -14.11 -14.85 -0.04
N SER A 547 -14.21 -16.09 0.43
CA SER A 547 -13.27 -17.15 0.08
C SER A 547 -13.80 -18.53 0.43
N ALA A 548 -13.28 -19.55 -0.24
CA ALA A 548 -13.43 -20.95 0.14
C ALA A 548 -12.11 -21.45 0.74
N TYR A 549 -12.17 -22.11 1.90
CA TYR A 549 -11.03 -22.72 2.56
C TYR A 549 -11.20 -24.23 2.72
N ASN A 550 -10.28 -25.00 2.14
CA ASN A 550 -10.21 -26.45 2.32
C ASN A 550 -9.45 -26.77 3.62
N TRP A 551 -10.17 -26.81 4.73
CA TRP A 551 -9.63 -27.10 6.06
C TRP A 551 -9.36 -28.60 6.26
N LYS A 552 -8.22 -29.05 5.72
CA LYS A 552 -7.81 -30.47 5.72
C LYS A 552 -7.74 -31.08 7.11
N ALA A 553 -7.24 -30.34 8.10
CA ALA A 553 -7.06 -30.86 9.47
C ALA A 553 -8.38 -31.30 10.11
N ALA A 554 -9.49 -30.62 9.80
CA ALA A 554 -10.82 -30.97 10.28
C ALA A 554 -11.65 -31.79 9.25
N GLY A 555 -11.14 -32.04 8.04
CA GLY A 555 -11.92 -32.67 6.97
C GLY A 555 -13.11 -31.82 6.50
N LEU A 556 -13.04 -30.50 6.66
CA LEU A 556 -14.09 -29.53 6.35
C LEU A 556 -13.68 -28.61 5.20
N THR A 557 -14.66 -28.08 4.48
CA THR A 557 -14.50 -26.88 3.65
C THR A 557 -15.36 -25.78 4.23
N VAL A 558 -14.76 -24.62 4.47
CA VAL A 558 -15.42 -23.41 5.00
C VAL A 558 -15.58 -22.43 3.85
N ASN A 559 -16.82 -22.11 3.50
CA ASN A 559 -17.12 -21.09 2.50
C ASN A 559 -17.59 -19.81 3.21
N GLN A 560 -16.90 -18.72 2.93
CA GLN A 560 -17.17 -17.41 3.46
C GLN A 560 -17.73 -16.51 2.36
N GLN A 561 -18.88 -15.91 2.63
CA GLN A 561 -19.52 -14.93 1.77
C GLN A 561 -19.77 -13.65 2.54
N LEU A 562 -19.71 -12.54 1.82
CA LEU A 562 -20.01 -11.22 2.35
C LEU A 562 -21.12 -10.60 1.51
N LYS A 563 -22.18 -10.14 2.19
CA LYS A 563 -23.20 -9.32 1.52
C LYS A 563 -22.55 -8.01 1.05
N PRO A 564 -22.82 -7.53 -0.18
CA PRO A 564 -22.31 -6.24 -0.63
C PRO A 564 -22.61 -5.13 0.39
N ILE A 565 -21.56 -4.42 0.79
CA ILE A 565 -21.66 -3.33 1.77
C ILE A 565 -22.24 -2.10 1.06
N SER A 566 -23.17 -1.42 1.73
CA SER A 566 -23.75 -0.17 1.25
C SER A 566 -23.79 0.86 2.37
N SER A 567 -23.64 2.14 2.02
CA SER A 567 -23.85 3.26 2.96
C SER A 567 -25.28 3.38 3.48
N LEU A 568 -26.27 2.66 2.90
CA LEU A 568 -27.63 2.58 3.42
C LEU A 568 -27.85 1.43 4.43
N ASP A 569 -27.01 0.39 4.38
CA ASP A 569 -27.09 -0.77 5.27
C ASP A 569 -25.93 -0.69 6.28
N MET A 570 -26.23 -0.22 7.49
CA MET A 570 -25.25 -0.04 8.58
C MET A 570 -24.85 -1.36 9.24
N PHE A 571 -24.85 -2.46 8.47
CA PHE A 571 -24.38 -3.77 8.91
C PHE A 571 -23.43 -4.42 7.90
N LEU A 572 -22.32 -4.93 8.41
CA LEU A 572 -21.50 -5.93 7.74
C LEU A 572 -22.12 -7.31 7.99
N GLN A 573 -22.56 -7.99 6.93
CA GLN A 573 -23.20 -9.31 7.03
C GLN A 573 -22.32 -10.38 6.39
N VAL A 574 -21.88 -11.33 7.21
CA VAL A 574 -21.01 -12.45 6.82
C VAL A 574 -21.79 -13.75 6.94
N SER A 575 -21.74 -14.57 5.90
CA SER A 575 -22.27 -15.93 5.90
C SER A 575 -21.11 -16.91 5.81
N LEU A 576 -21.07 -17.86 6.74
CA LEU A 576 -20.10 -18.94 6.79
C LEU A 576 -20.86 -20.26 6.68
N SER A 577 -20.58 -21.04 5.64
CA SER A 577 -21.15 -22.39 5.49
C SER A 577 -20.05 -23.43 5.52
N THR A 578 -20.34 -24.58 6.10
CA THR A 578 -19.42 -25.71 6.13
C THR A 578 -19.92 -26.87 5.28
N SER A 579 -18.99 -27.57 4.65
CA SER A 579 -19.25 -28.81 3.93
C SER A 579 -18.20 -29.85 4.29
N ALA A 580 -18.58 -31.12 4.36
CA ALA A 580 -17.71 -32.20 4.79
C ALA A 580 -17.90 -33.43 3.90
N LYS A 581 -16.86 -34.25 3.73
CA LYS A 581 -17.01 -35.58 3.09
C LYS A 581 -17.74 -36.57 3.99
N THR A 582 -17.60 -36.41 5.29
CA THR A 582 -18.22 -37.23 6.33
C THR A 582 -18.76 -36.33 7.43
N ASN A 583 -19.96 -36.61 7.93
CA ASN A 583 -20.57 -35.82 9.00
C ASN A 583 -19.89 -36.05 10.35
N GLY A 584 -20.12 -35.13 11.29
CA GLY A 584 -19.63 -35.25 12.66
C GLY A 584 -18.13 -35.00 12.80
N GLN A 585 -17.59 -33.98 12.12
CA GLN A 585 -16.19 -33.57 12.29
C GLN A 585 -16.06 -32.68 13.54
N SER A 586 -15.33 -33.14 14.55
CA SER A 586 -15.15 -32.37 15.79
C SER A 586 -14.14 -31.25 15.58
N ALA A 587 -14.58 -30.01 15.62
CA ALA A 587 -13.69 -28.87 15.41
C ALA A 587 -14.17 -27.61 16.13
N THR A 588 -13.24 -26.67 16.34
CA THR A 588 -13.54 -25.35 16.91
C THR A 588 -13.36 -24.26 15.86
N LEU A 589 -14.37 -23.43 15.69
CA LEU A 589 -14.31 -22.25 14.85
C LEU A 589 -14.29 -20.99 15.72
N ASN A 590 -13.25 -20.18 15.59
CA ASN A 590 -13.11 -18.88 16.22
C ASN A 590 -13.29 -17.80 15.15
N VAL A 591 -14.30 -16.94 15.28
CA VAL A 591 -14.52 -15.82 14.36
C VAL A 591 -14.24 -14.50 15.07
N ARG A 592 -13.41 -13.64 14.48
CA ARG A 592 -13.04 -12.33 15.05
C ARG A 592 -14.25 -11.41 15.11
N ILE A 593 -14.60 -10.88 16.28
CA ILE A 593 -15.53 -9.76 16.38
C ILE A 593 -14.70 -8.46 16.24
N PRO A 594 -14.83 -7.69 15.14
CA PRO A 594 -13.97 -6.54 14.88
C PRO A 594 -14.02 -5.49 16.00
N SER A 595 -12.91 -4.83 16.34
CA SER A 595 -12.93 -3.80 17.40
C SER A 595 -13.72 -2.54 17.03
N TRP A 596 -13.89 -2.26 15.74
CA TRP A 596 -14.65 -1.10 15.26
C TRP A 596 -16.17 -1.29 15.34
N THR A 597 -16.67 -2.51 15.60
CA THR A 597 -18.12 -2.77 15.72
C THR A 597 -18.65 -2.38 17.11
N SER A 598 -19.97 -2.21 17.21
CA SER A 598 -20.67 -2.12 18.49
C SER A 598 -21.19 -3.49 18.94
N ALA A 599 -21.25 -3.73 20.26
CA ALA A 599 -21.95 -4.89 20.82
C ALA A 599 -23.47 -4.78 20.62
N ASN A 600 -24.00 -3.56 20.65
CA ASN A 600 -25.44 -3.32 20.46
C ASN A 600 -25.80 -3.47 18.98
N GLY A 601 -26.71 -4.40 18.68
CA GLY A 601 -27.12 -4.72 17.30
C GLY A 601 -26.23 -5.75 16.59
N ALA A 602 -25.12 -6.17 17.19
CA ALA A 602 -24.35 -7.30 16.67
C ALA A 602 -25.11 -8.60 16.93
N LYS A 603 -25.21 -9.45 15.90
CA LYS A 603 -25.91 -10.74 15.98
C LYS A 603 -25.09 -11.87 15.36
N ALA A 604 -25.08 -13.03 16.02
CA ALA A 604 -24.50 -14.26 15.50
C ALA A 604 -25.51 -15.40 15.66
N THR A 605 -25.73 -16.17 14.60
CA THR A 605 -26.64 -17.31 14.63
C THR A 605 -25.99 -18.53 13.99
N LEU A 606 -26.19 -19.70 14.59
CA LEU A 606 -25.79 -20.98 14.04
C LEU A 606 -27.04 -21.81 13.77
N ASN A 607 -27.30 -22.11 12.48
CA ASN A 607 -28.52 -22.78 12.04
C ASN A 607 -29.78 -22.13 12.64
N ASP A 608 -29.86 -20.80 12.51
CA ASP A 608 -30.92 -19.93 13.04
C ASP A 608 -31.03 -19.83 14.58
N ASN A 609 -30.16 -20.51 15.33
CA ASN A 609 -30.10 -20.38 16.79
C ASN A 609 -29.15 -19.26 17.20
N ASP A 610 -29.61 -18.35 18.05
CA ASP A 610 -28.81 -17.24 18.57
C ASP A 610 -27.65 -17.73 19.45
N LEU A 611 -26.45 -17.20 19.21
CA LEU A 611 -25.24 -17.50 19.97
C LEU A 611 -24.99 -16.52 21.13
N GLY A 612 -25.86 -15.52 21.30
CA GLY A 612 -25.84 -14.59 22.42
C GLY A 612 -25.00 -13.34 22.18
N LEU A 613 -24.65 -12.66 23.27
CA LEU A 613 -23.94 -11.38 23.23
C LEU A 613 -22.51 -11.55 22.73
N MET A 614 -22.09 -10.63 21.87
CA MET A 614 -20.74 -10.54 21.32
C MET A 614 -19.98 -9.36 21.91
N SER A 615 -18.69 -9.57 22.18
CA SER A 615 -17.79 -8.54 22.68
C SER A 615 -16.84 -8.08 21.55
N PRO A 616 -16.91 -6.81 21.11
CA PRO A 616 -15.93 -6.25 20.17
C PRO A 616 -14.49 -6.47 20.62
N GLY A 617 -13.60 -6.78 19.68
CA GLY A 617 -12.18 -7.06 19.99
C GLY A 617 -11.96 -8.42 20.66
N SER A 618 -12.90 -9.37 20.53
CA SER A 618 -12.76 -10.75 21.02
C SER A 618 -13.09 -11.79 19.94
N PHE A 619 -12.80 -13.06 20.20
CA PHE A 619 -13.25 -14.17 19.36
C PHE A 619 -14.60 -14.71 19.85
N LEU A 620 -15.54 -14.92 18.93
CA LEU A 620 -16.66 -15.84 19.15
C LEU A 620 -16.19 -17.26 18.83
N SER A 621 -16.14 -18.13 19.85
CA SER A 621 -15.64 -19.49 19.74
C SER A 621 -16.78 -20.52 19.73
N ILE A 622 -16.84 -21.36 18.70
CA ILE A 622 -17.89 -22.36 18.51
C ILE A 622 -17.24 -23.74 18.40
N SER A 623 -17.43 -24.59 19.40
CA SER A 623 -16.92 -25.96 19.44
C SER A 623 -18.04 -26.96 19.27
N LYS A 624 -18.07 -27.71 18.16
CA LYS A 624 -19.08 -28.74 17.92
C LYS A 624 -18.62 -29.83 16.96
N GLN A 625 -19.52 -30.78 16.74
CA GLN A 625 -19.47 -31.73 15.62
C GLN A 625 -20.10 -31.05 14.41
N TRP A 626 -19.28 -30.64 13.44
CA TRP A 626 -19.74 -29.97 12.23
C TRP A 626 -20.31 -30.97 11.24
N ASN A 627 -21.46 -30.63 10.66
CA ASN A 627 -22.12 -31.36 9.60
C ASN A 627 -22.06 -30.57 8.30
N SER A 628 -22.22 -31.27 7.18
CA SER A 628 -22.57 -30.58 5.94
C SER A 628 -23.86 -29.78 6.17
N ASP A 629 -23.90 -28.55 5.68
CA ASP A 629 -25.02 -27.59 5.79
C ASP A 629 -25.08 -26.78 7.09
N ASP A 630 -24.15 -26.95 8.03
CA ASP A 630 -24.04 -25.99 9.14
C ASP A 630 -23.72 -24.59 8.60
N HIS A 631 -24.53 -23.61 9.02
CA HIS A 631 -24.47 -22.23 8.59
C HIS A 631 -24.38 -21.28 9.79
N LEU A 632 -23.29 -20.49 9.81
CA LEU A 632 -23.06 -19.42 10.76
C LEU A 632 -23.27 -18.07 10.06
N SER A 633 -24.28 -17.32 10.50
CA SER A 633 -24.52 -15.95 10.06
C SER A 633 -24.02 -14.97 11.11
N LEU A 634 -23.19 -14.02 10.69
CA LEU A 634 -22.67 -12.94 11.52
C LEU A 634 -23.16 -11.59 10.97
N GLN A 635 -23.57 -10.70 11.85
CA GLN A 635 -24.00 -9.36 11.53
C GLN A 635 -23.33 -8.39 12.51
N PHE A 636 -22.54 -7.46 11.99
CA PHE A 636 -21.81 -6.47 12.77
C PHE A 636 -22.26 -5.05 12.40
N PRO A 637 -22.72 -4.24 13.37
CA PRO A 637 -22.94 -2.82 13.16
C PRO A 637 -21.68 -2.16 12.60
N ILE A 638 -21.80 -1.53 11.43
CA ILE A 638 -20.74 -0.76 10.80
C ILE A 638 -21.14 0.72 10.82
N THR A 639 -20.31 1.56 11.45
CA THR A 639 -20.66 2.96 11.70
C THR A 639 -19.58 3.90 11.16
N LEU A 640 -19.99 5.14 10.93
CA LEU A 640 -19.06 6.23 10.71
C LEU A 640 -18.37 6.60 12.02
N ARG A 641 -17.07 6.90 11.94
CA ARG A 641 -16.25 7.43 13.03
C ARG A 641 -15.22 8.40 12.47
N THR A 642 -14.67 9.24 13.33
CA THR A 642 -13.51 10.06 13.01
C THR A 642 -12.28 9.57 13.76
N GLU A 643 -11.10 9.80 13.20
CA GLU A 643 -9.81 9.46 13.81
C GLU A 643 -8.87 10.66 13.66
N ALA A 644 -8.44 11.24 14.78
CA ALA A 644 -7.51 12.36 14.77
C ALA A 644 -6.17 11.94 14.15
N ILE A 645 -5.54 12.86 13.42
CA ILE A 645 -4.15 12.68 13.03
C ILE A 645 -3.28 12.50 14.28
N LYS A 646 -2.24 11.68 14.19
CA LYS A 646 -1.31 11.48 15.31
C LYS A 646 -0.37 12.68 15.41
N ASP A 647 -0.89 13.74 16.01
CA ASP A 647 -0.19 14.97 16.32
C ASP A 647 -0.63 15.46 17.70
N ASP A 648 0.33 15.86 18.54
CA ASP A 648 0.03 16.34 19.90
C ASP A 648 -0.07 17.87 20.01
N ARG A 649 0.16 18.59 18.91
CA ARG A 649 0.00 20.04 18.84
C ARG A 649 -1.48 20.45 18.81
N PRO A 650 -1.92 21.38 19.67
CA PRO A 650 -3.31 21.82 19.73
C PRO A 650 -3.88 22.37 18.42
N GLU A 651 -3.07 23.03 17.59
CA GLU A 651 -3.49 23.61 16.32
C GLU A 651 -3.92 22.56 15.26
N TYR A 652 -3.50 21.31 15.42
CA TYR A 652 -3.90 20.19 14.56
C TYR A 652 -4.96 19.28 15.19
N ALA A 653 -5.46 19.60 16.39
CA ALA A 653 -6.44 18.77 17.10
C ALA A 653 -7.78 18.60 16.34
N SER A 654 -8.10 19.55 15.45
CA SER A 654 -9.28 19.49 14.58
C SER A 654 -9.11 18.64 13.33
N LEU A 655 -7.89 18.21 13.01
CA LEU A 655 -7.57 17.46 11.79
C LEU A 655 -7.87 15.97 11.98
N GLN A 656 -8.90 15.46 11.32
CA GLN A 656 -9.38 14.09 11.49
C GLN A 656 -9.69 13.41 10.15
N ALA A 657 -9.38 12.13 10.06
CA ALA A 657 -9.86 11.27 8.98
C ALA A 657 -11.27 10.75 9.28
N ILE A 658 -12.03 10.41 8.25
CA ILE A 658 -13.38 9.83 8.37
C ILE A 658 -13.31 8.37 7.95
N LEU A 659 -13.86 7.47 8.77
CA LEU A 659 -13.85 6.04 8.53
C LEU A 659 -15.26 5.46 8.61
N PHE A 660 -15.55 4.48 7.78
CA PHE A 660 -16.76 3.65 7.85
C PHE A 660 -16.32 2.20 8.14
N GLY A 661 -16.45 1.76 9.39
CA GLY A 661 -15.82 0.51 9.85
C GLY A 661 -14.31 0.48 9.58
N PRO A 662 -13.81 -0.45 8.73
CA PRO A 662 -12.39 -0.52 8.38
C PRO A 662 -11.99 0.36 7.18
N PHE A 663 -12.94 0.99 6.49
CA PHE A 663 -12.68 1.80 5.29
C PHE A 663 -12.35 3.24 5.65
N VAL A 664 -11.18 3.73 5.25
CA VAL A 664 -10.88 5.16 5.22
C VAL A 664 -11.64 5.78 4.05
N LEU A 665 -12.44 6.80 4.33
CA LEU A 665 -13.16 7.56 3.33
C LEU A 665 -12.36 8.80 2.93
N ALA A 666 -12.21 9.02 1.63
CA ALA A 666 -11.58 10.20 1.05
C ALA A 666 -12.65 11.04 0.35
N GLY A 667 -12.58 12.36 0.52
CA GLY A 667 -13.49 13.30 -0.14
C GLY A 667 -12.93 13.79 -1.45
N LEU A 668 -13.72 13.74 -2.53
CA LEU A 668 -13.35 14.34 -3.81
C LEU A 668 -13.15 15.85 -3.63
N SER A 669 -11.94 16.32 -3.88
CA SER A 669 -11.55 17.70 -3.66
C SER A 669 -10.26 18.07 -4.34
N THR A 670 -10.17 19.31 -4.84
CA THR A 670 -8.95 19.90 -5.39
C THR A 670 -8.26 20.87 -4.41
N GLY A 671 -8.57 20.78 -3.12
CA GLY A 671 -7.84 21.50 -2.06
C GLY A 671 -8.68 21.93 -0.86
N ASP A 672 -10.01 21.94 -0.98
CA ASP A 672 -10.86 22.17 0.19
C ASP A 672 -10.88 20.92 1.08
N TRP A 673 -10.92 21.16 2.38
CA TRP A 673 -10.81 20.15 3.44
C TRP A 673 -11.51 20.59 4.73
N ASN A 674 -12.22 21.73 4.72
CA ASN A 674 -12.92 22.26 5.89
C ASN A 674 -14.34 21.69 5.95
N ALA A 675 -14.56 20.74 6.85
CA ALA A 675 -15.88 20.13 7.06
C ALA A 675 -16.69 20.92 8.08
N GLU A 676 -18.00 21.00 7.90
CA GLU A 676 -18.92 21.68 8.82
C GLU A 676 -19.51 20.63 9.78
N ALA A 677 -18.69 20.18 10.74
CA ALA A 677 -19.11 19.17 11.70
C ALA A 677 -20.11 19.69 12.76
N GLY A 678 -20.22 21.01 12.92
CA GLY A 678 -21.04 21.67 13.93
C GLY A 678 -20.54 21.44 15.37
N ASN A 679 -21.13 22.13 16.35
CA ASN A 679 -20.84 21.92 17.78
C ASN A 679 -21.52 20.66 18.37
N THR A 680 -22.10 19.79 17.54
CA THR A 680 -23.06 18.75 17.94
C THR A 680 -22.50 17.33 17.92
N SER A 681 -23.01 16.49 18.82
CA SER A 681 -22.40 15.26 19.32
C SER A 681 -22.48 14.04 18.40
N ALA A 682 -23.03 14.14 17.18
CA ALA A 682 -23.28 12.98 16.30
C ALA A 682 -22.87 13.21 14.83
N ILE A 683 -22.12 12.27 14.25
CA ILE A 683 -21.63 12.32 12.86
C ILE A 683 -22.77 12.38 11.82
N SER A 684 -23.94 11.81 12.13
CA SER A 684 -25.12 11.81 11.25
C SER A 684 -25.69 13.19 10.94
N ASP A 685 -25.34 14.22 11.71
CA ASP A 685 -25.85 15.58 11.52
C ASP A 685 -25.19 16.27 10.32
N TRP A 686 -23.99 15.83 9.94
CA TRP A 686 -23.19 16.42 8.88
C TRP A 686 -22.71 15.42 7.83
N ILE A 687 -22.83 14.10 8.05
CA ILE A 687 -22.59 13.07 7.03
C ILE A 687 -23.87 12.27 6.78
N SER A 688 -24.27 12.17 5.52
CA SER A 688 -25.45 11.41 5.07
C SER A 688 -25.09 10.39 3.99
N PRO A 689 -25.73 9.20 3.95
CA PRO A 689 -25.43 8.21 2.94
C PRO A 689 -26.00 8.60 1.56
N VAL A 690 -25.31 8.23 0.49
CA VAL A 690 -25.78 8.42 -0.88
C VAL A 690 -26.73 7.27 -1.25
N PRO A 691 -28.00 7.54 -1.63
CA PRO A 691 -28.91 6.49 -2.07
C PRO A 691 -28.44 5.81 -3.35
N SER A 692 -28.54 4.47 -3.42
CA SER A 692 -28.17 3.71 -4.64
C SER A 692 -28.96 4.12 -5.87
N SER A 693 -30.20 4.60 -5.69
CA SER A 693 -31.04 5.14 -6.76
C SER A 693 -30.44 6.38 -7.44
N TYR A 694 -29.50 7.09 -6.82
CA TYR A 694 -28.87 8.26 -7.44
C TYR A 694 -28.07 7.87 -8.68
N ASN A 695 -27.52 6.65 -8.76
CA ASN A 695 -26.82 6.17 -9.95
C ASN A 695 -27.74 6.09 -11.19
N SER A 696 -29.05 5.88 -10.99
CA SER A 696 -30.04 5.92 -12.09
C SER A 696 -30.40 7.33 -12.55
N GLN A 697 -29.82 8.37 -11.93
CA GLN A 697 -30.01 9.78 -12.27
C GLN A 697 -28.76 10.41 -12.89
N LEU A 698 -27.67 9.63 -13.03
CA LEU A 698 -26.40 10.13 -13.55
C LEU A 698 -26.36 10.08 -15.08
N VAL A 699 -25.87 11.14 -15.69
CA VAL A 699 -25.72 11.28 -17.15
C VAL A 699 -24.43 12.00 -17.50
N THR A 700 -23.93 11.74 -18.70
CA THR A 700 -22.87 12.54 -19.34
C THR A 700 -23.41 13.09 -20.66
N PHE A 701 -23.25 14.40 -20.87
CA PHE A 701 -23.62 15.03 -22.14
C PHE A 701 -22.41 15.11 -23.06
N THR A 702 -22.57 14.62 -24.29
CA THR A 702 -21.46 14.53 -25.26
C THR A 702 -21.79 15.20 -26.58
N GLN A 703 -20.75 15.58 -27.30
CA GLN A 703 -20.81 16.06 -28.67
C GLN A 703 -19.59 15.56 -29.45
N GLU A 704 -19.75 15.36 -30.75
CA GLU A 704 -18.63 15.02 -31.64
C GLU A 704 -18.16 16.25 -32.40
N SER A 705 -16.85 16.45 -32.44
CA SER A 705 -16.20 17.51 -33.22
C SER A 705 -14.86 16.98 -33.75
N SER A 706 -14.60 17.17 -35.04
CA SER A 706 -13.34 16.77 -35.70
C SER A 706 -12.91 15.31 -35.41
N GLY A 707 -13.86 14.37 -35.37
CA GLY A 707 -13.60 12.94 -35.12
C GLY A 707 -13.27 12.58 -33.66
N LYS A 708 -13.40 13.53 -32.72
CA LYS A 708 -13.24 13.31 -31.29
C LYS A 708 -14.56 13.50 -30.55
N THR A 709 -14.72 12.76 -29.45
CA THR A 709 -15.85 12.94 -28.53
C THR A 709 -15.47 13.90 -27.43
N PHE A 710 -16.26 14.96 -27.26
CA PHE A 710 -16.15 15.92 -26.18
C PHE A 710 -17.29 15.72 -25.17
N VAL A 711 -17.02 16.05 -23.91
CA VAL A 711 -17.95 15.96 -22.79
C VAL A 711 -18.20 17.36 -22.23
N LEU A 712 -19.46 17.65 -21.90
CA LEU A 712 -19.80 18.81 -21.07
C LEU A 712 -19.20 18.57 -19.68
N SER A 713 -18.47 19.55 -19.16
CA SER A 713 -17.74 19.45 -17.90
C SER A 713 -18.02 20.67 -17.03
N SER A 714 -18.18 20.46 -15.72
CA SER A 714 -18.27 21.51 -14.72
C SER A 714 -17.04 21.48 -13.82
N ALA A 715 -16.15 22.44 -13.99
CA ALA A 715 -14.92 22.56 -13.21
C ALA A 715 -14.65 24.03 -12.89
N ASN A 716 -14.08 24.30 -11.71
CA ASN A 716 -13.73 25.65 -11.25
C ASN A 716 -14.88 26.67 -11.35
N GLY A 717 -16.12 26.24 -11.07
CA GLY A 717 -17.30 27.10 -11.09
C GLY A 717 -17.81 27.48 -12.49
N SER A 718 -17.30 26.86 -13.57
CA SER A 718 -17.70 27.15 -14.95
C SER A 718 -17.99 25.89 -15.76
N LEU A 719 -18.79 26.04 -16.83
CA LEU A 719 -19.05 24.97 -17.79
C LEU A 719 -18.20 25.11 -19.05
N ALA A 720 -17.57 24.01 -19.45
CA ALA A 720 -16.76 23.94 -20.67
C ALA A 720 -16.83 22.55 -21.31
N MET A 721 -16.46 22.47 -22.59
CA MET A 721 -16.23 21.19 -23.26
C MET A 721 -14.81 20.69 -23.00
N GLN A 722 -14.69 19.43 -22.60
CA GLN A 722 -13.42 18.72 -22.41
C GLN A 722 -13.35 17.50 -23.33
N GLU A 723 -12.16 17.05 -23.70
CA GLU A 723 -12.03 15.79 -24.43
C GLU A 723 -12.46 14.64 -23.51
N ARG A 724 -13.22 13.68 -24.05
CA ARG A 724 -13.65 12.51 -23.27
C ARG A 724 -12.42 11.74 -22.79
N PRO A 725 -12.30 11.44 -21.48
CA PRO A 725 -11.16 10.67 -20.99
C PRO A 725 -11.17 9.26 -21.58
N THR A 726 -9.98 8.75 -21.89
CA THR A 726 -9.77 7.39 -22.44
C THR A 726 -9.58 6.34 -21.35
N VAL A 727 -9.43 6.78 -20.09
CA VAL A 727 -9.25 5.95 -18.91
C VAL A 727 -10.25 6.36 -17.84
N ASP A 728 -10.68 5.37 -17.05
CA ASP A 728 -11.61 5.56 -15.95
C ASP A 728 -10.90 6.12 -14.71
N GLY A 729 -11.66 6.81 -13.85
CA GLY A 729 -11.18 7.33 -12.57
C GLY A 729 -10.32 8.59 -12.74
N THR A 730 -10.83 9.59 -13.46
CA THR A 730 -10.18 10.89 -13.67
C THR A 730 -11.08 12.04 -13.21
N ASP A 731 -10.49 13.17 -12.85
CA ASP A 731 -11.25 14.40 -12.56
C ASP A 731 -12.12 14.83 -13.75
N THR A 732 -11.68 14.63 -14.99
CA THR A 732 -12.52 14.91 -16.17
C THR A 732 -13.78 14.04 -16.17
N ALA A 733 -13.67 12.76 -15.81
CA ALA A 733 -14.83 11.87 -15.70
C ALA A 733 -15.79 12.31 -14.58
N ILE A 734 -15.26 12.78 -13.45
CA ILE A 734 -16.04 13.38 -12.35
C ILE A 734 -16.78 14.61 -12.86
N HIS A 735 -16.05 15.62 -13.34
CA HIS A 735 -16.60 16.91 -13.74
C HIS A 735 -17.58 16.81 -14.92
N ALA A 736 -17.48 15.75 -15.72
CA ALA A 736 -18.38 15.46 -16.84
C ALA A 736 -19.58 14.57 -16.48
N THR A 737 -19.70 14.15 -15.22
CA THR A 737 -20.83 13.39 -14.72
C THR A 737 -21.76 14.33 -13.96
N PHE A 738 -23.04 14.31 -14.30
CA PHE A 738 -24.07 15.12 -13.66
C PHE A 738 -25.20 14.25 -13.14
N ARG A 739 -25.73 14.60 -11.97
CA ARG A 739 -27.02 14.10 -11.52
C ARG A 739 -28.12 15.00 -12.06
N VAL A 740 -29.12 14.41 -12.72
CA VAL A 740 -30.25 15.14 -13.27
C VAL A 740 -31.54 14.69 -12.60
N HIS A 741 -32.23 15.60 -11.93
CA HIS A 741 -33.39 15.28 -11.10
C HIS A 741 -34.41 16.44 -11.04
N PRO A 742 -35.70 16.19 -10.77
CA PRO A 742 -36.69 17.26 -10.60
C PRO A 742 -36.48 18.07 -9.30
N GLN A 743 -37.02 19.28 -9.24
CA GLN A 743 -36.85 20.20 -8.09
C GLN A 743 -37.55 19.69 -6.80
N ASP A 744 -38.77 19.16 -6.92
CA ASP A 744 -39.54 18.60 -5.80
C ASP A 744 -39.31 17.09 -5.71
N SER A 745 -38.55 16.64 -4.71
CA SER A 745 -38.00 15.28 -4.66
C SER A 745 -38.96 14.26 -4.02
N ALA A 746 -39.55 13.38 -4.83
CA ALA A 746 -40.04 12.04 -4.44
C ALA A 746 -40.21 11.06 -5.63
N GLY A 747 -40.13 11.54 -6.88
CA GLY A 747 -40.24 10.68 -8.06
C GLY A 747 -38.91 10.04 -8.46
N GLN A 748 -38.90 8.71 -8.63
CA GLN A 748 -37.85 8.02 -9.38
C GLN A 748 -37.99 8.40 -10.86
N LEU A 749 -37.16 9.31 -11.35
CA LEU A 749 -36.85 9.34 -12.78
C LEU A 749 -35.74 8.31 -13.01
N ASP A 750 -36.09 7.22 -13.70
CA ASP A 750 -35.10 6.31 -14.25
C ASP A 750 -34.54 6.94 -15.53
N THR A 751 -33.30 7.45 -15.48
CA THR A 751 -32.64 8.05 -16.65
C THR A 751 -31.91 6.99 -17.48
N GLN A 752 -31.91 5.73 -17.05
CA GLN A 752 -31.40 4.62 -17.85
C GLN A 752 -32.43 4.20 -18.91
N GLY A 753 -32.33 4.81 -20.09
CA GLY A 753 -33.10 4.41 -21.27
C GLY A 753 -34.39 5.18 -21.54
N ALA A 754 -34.86 6.02 -20.62
CA ALA A 754 -35.91 6.99 -20.89
C ALA A 754 -35.29 8.34 -21.29
N THR A 755 -35.58 8.84 -22.49
CA THR A 755 -35.25 10.22 -22.83
C THR A 755 -35.94 11.17 -21.86
N LEU A 756 -35.17 12.04 -21.18
CA LEU A 756 -35.59 13.09 -20.23
C LEU A 756 -36.50 14.18 -20.84
N LYS A 757 -37.12 13.90 -22.00
CA LYS A 757 -37.86 14.82 -22.86
C LYS A 757 -39.09 15.38 -22.15
N GLY A 758 -39.15 16.71 -22.02
CA GLY A 758 -40.33 17.46 -21.56
C GLY A 758 -40.41 17.68 -20.05
N THR A 759 -39.34 17.39 -19.31
CA THR A 759 -39.30 17.55 -17.84
C THR A 759 -38.41 18.73 -17.45
N SER A 760 -38.88 19.58 -16.54
CA SER A 760 -38.07 20.61 -15.90
C SER A 760 -37.24 19.98 -14.79
N VAL A 761 -35.91 20.10 -14.90
CA VAL A 761 -34.94 19.40 -14.06
C VAL A 761 -33.85 20.35 -13.56
N GLN A 762 -33.18 19.93 -12.49
CA GLN A 762 -31.93 20.49 -12.02
C GLN A 762 -30.77 19.63 -12.51
N ILE A 763 -29.65 20.28 -12.77
CA ILE A 763 -28.39 19.63 -13.17
C ILE A 763 -27.39 19.88 -12.03
N GLU A 764 -27.03 18.82 -11.33
CA GLU A 764 -26.11 18.84 -10.18
C GLU A 764 -24.77 18.20 -10.57
N PRO A 765 -23.62 18.88 -10.40
CA PRO A 765 -22.30 18.27 -10.60
C PRO A 765 -22.06 17.12 -9.61
N PHE A 766 -21.46 16.02 -10.08
CA PHE A 766 -21.27 14.79 -9.30
C PHE A 766 -20.45 14.99 -8.01
N ASP A 767 -19.37 15.78 -8.07
CA ASP A 767 -18.43 16.07 -6.96
C ASP A 767 -18.85 17.22 -6.05
N LEU A 768 -19.91 17.95 -6.39
CA LEU A 768 -20.41 19.10 -5.64
C LEU A 768 -21.85 18.87 -5.18
N PRO A 769 -22.09 17.83 -4.36
CA PRO A 769 -23.44 17.48 -3.93
C PRO A 769 -24.11 18.65 -3.18
N GLY A 770 -25.38 18.89 -3.46
CA GLY A 770 -26.15 20.01 -2.94
C GLY A 770 -26.04 21.30 -3.76
N THR A 771 -25.20 21.36 -4.80
CA THR A 771 -25.13 22.48 -5.74
C THR A 771 -25.78 22.16 -7.07
N VAL A 772 -26.30 23.18 -7.76
CA VAL A 772 -26.94 23.04 -9.07
C VAL A 772 -26.37 24.07 -10.04
N ILE A 773 -26.34 23.73 -11.33
CA ILE A 773 -26.07 24.67 -12.41
C ILE A 773 -27.25 25.64 -12.54
N THR A 774 -26.96 26.93 -12.67
CA THR A 774 -27.96 27.99 -12.91
C THR A 774 -28.05 28.33 -14.40
N ASN A 775 -29.10 29.05 -14.80
CA ASN A 775 -29.29 29.56 -16.14
C ASN A 775 -28.23 30.63 -16.53
N ASN A 776 -27.46 31.13 -15.55
CA ASN A 776 -26.25 31.95 -15.76
C ASN A 776 -24.97 31.12 -15.94
N LEU A 777 -25.09 29.78 -16.05
CA LEU A 777 -24.00 28.82 -16.23
C LEU A 777 -22.98 28.80 -15.08
N THR A 778 -23.40 29.22 -13.89
CA THR A 778 -22.63 29.14 -12.64
C THR A 778 -23.23 28.11 -11.70
N GLN A 779 -22.45 27.68 -10.71
CA GLN A 779 -22.90 26.76 -9.66
C GLN A 779 -23.50 27.54 -8.48
N SER A 780 -24.59 27.04 -7.90
CA SER A 780 -25.21 27.64 -6.71
C SER A 780 -25.79 26.58 -5.79
N ALA A 781 -25.66 26.77 -4.47
CA ALA A 781 -26.38 25.98 -3.46
C ALA A 781 -27.85 26.43 -3.33
N GLN A 782 -28.20 27.64 -3.79
CA GLN A 782 -29.57 28.14 -3.75
C GLN A 782 -30.37 27.60 -4.93
N LYS A 783 -31.33 26.73 -4.62
CA LYS A 783 -32.26 26.14 -5.59
C LYS A 783 -33.41 27.11 -5.85
N SER A 784 -33.50 27.63 -7.07
CA SER A 784 -34.56 28.57 -7.49
C SER A 784 -35.05 28.24 -8.90
N SER A 785 -36.05 28.97 -9.40
CA SER A 785 -36.49 28.85 -10.80
C SER A 785 -35.35 29.10 -11.80
N ASP A 786 -34.32 29.87 -11.44
CA ASP A 786 -33.12 30.14 -12.24
C ASP A 786 -32.18 28.92 -12.34
N SER A 787 -32.45 27.82 -11.64
CA SER A 787 -31.69 26.56 -11.72
C SER A 787 -32.37 25.47 -12.55
N LEU A 788 -33.50 25.79 -13.16
CA LEU A 788 -34.30 24.83 -13.93
C LEU A 788 -33.86 24.81 -15.40
N PHE A 789 -33.78 23.60 -15.95
CA PHE A 789 -33.57 23.34 -17.37
C PHE A 789 -34.69 22.45 -17.89
N ASN A 790 -35.20 22.74 -19.07
CA ASN A 790 -36.05 21.79 -19.79
C ASN A 790 -35.15 20.96 -20.69
N ILE A 791 -35.14 19.64 -20.48
CA ILE A 791 -34.49 18.74 -21.43
C ILE A 791 -35.48 18.43 -22.55
N VAL A 792 -35.19 18.92 -23.75
CA VAL A 792 -36.06 18.77 -24.93
C VAL A 792 -35.39 17.87 -25.98
N PRO A 793 -36.15 17.32 -26.95
CA PRO A 793 -35.54 16.62 -28.08
C PRO A 793 -34.48 17.50 -28.77
N GLY A 794 -33.33 16.91 -29.09
CA GLY A 794 -32.23 17.64 -29.73
C GLY A 794 -32.67 18.31 -31.03
N LEU A 795 -32.22 19.55 -31.23
CA LEU A 795 -32.68 20.39 -32.33
C LEU A 795 -32.27 19.86 -33.72
N VAL A 796 -31.27 18.99 -33.82
CA VAL A 796 -30.87 18.31 -35.07
C VAL A 796 -31.85 17.18 -35.46
N GLY A 797 -32.77 16.78 -34.57
CA GLY A 797 -33.78 15.75 -34.85
C GLY A 797 -33.30 14.31 -34.69
N ASN A 798 -32.07 14.10 -34.22
CA ASN A 798 -31.57 12.76 -33.90
C ASN A 798 -32.29 12.19 -32.67
N PRO A 799 -32.74 10.91 -32.69
CA PRO A 799 -33.58 10.34 -31.64
C PRO A 799 -32.91 10.31 -30.26
N ASN A 800 -31.58 10.13 -30.23
CA ASN A 800 -30.75 10.07 -29.03
C ASN A 800 -30.18 11.44 -28.62
N SER A 801 -30.51 12.50 -29.35
CA SER A 801 -30.04 13.84 -29.05
C SER A 801 -31.03 14.58 -28.15
N VAL A 802 -30.47 15.43 -27.28
CA VAL A 802 -31.17 16.30 -26.35
C VAL A 802 -30.61 17.71 -26.44
N SER A 803 -31.44 18.71 -26.15
CA SER A 803 -31.01 20.10 -25.98
C SER A 803 -31.41 20.59 -24.59
N LEU A 804 -30.50 21.32 -23.95
CA LEU A 804 -30.67 21.84 -22.59
C LEU A 804 -31.20 23.28 -22.69
N GLU A 805 -32.52 23.44 -22.57
CA GLU A 805 -33.20 24.74 -22.63
C GLU A 805 -33.27 25.39 -21.25
N LEU A 806 -33.09 26.71 -21.16
CA LEU A 806 -33.24 27.46 -19.92
C LEU A 806 -34.71 27.49 -19.47
N GLY A 807 -34.99 27.04 -18.25
CA GLY A 807 -36.34 27.04 -17.68
C GLY A 807 -36.93 28.45 -17.53
N THR A 808 -36.11 29.46 -17.22
CA THR A 808 -36.57 30.87 -17.12
C THR A 808 -36.75 31.55 -18.47
N LYS A 809 -36.15 31.02 -19.54
CA LYS A 809 -36.16 31.60 -20.89
C LYS A 809 -36.34 30.51 -21.96
N PRO A 810 -37.57 29.99 -22.13
CA PRO A 810 -37.86 29.03 -23.21
C PRO A 810 -37.44 29.59 -24.58
N GLY A 811 -36.86 28.74 -25.42
CA GLY A 811 -36.24 29.08 -26.69
C GLY A 811 -34.76 29.46 -26.61
N CYS A 812 -34.17 29.48 -25.42
CA CYS A 812 -32.74 29.71 -25.18
C CYS A 812 -32.05 28.44 -24.67
N PHE A 813 -30.94 28.05 -25.30
CA PHE A 813 -30.28 26.76 -25.10
C PHE A 813 -28.81 26.92 -24.74
N LEU A 814 -28.26 25.92 -24.05
CA LEU A 814 -26.80 25.76 -23.93
C LEU A 814 -26.22 25.44 -25.31
N VAL A 815 -25.18 26.18 -25.68
CA VAL A 815 -24.46 26.01 -26.95
C VAL A 815 -22.95 26.01 -26.73
N THR A 816 -22.25 25.21 -27.53
CA THR A 816 -20.78 25.07 -27.53
C THR A 816 -20.11 25.87 -28.67
N GLY A 817 -20.86 26.15 -29.74
CA GLY A 817 -20.33 26.66 -31.03
C GLY A 817 -20.22 25.54 -32.08
N VAL A 818 -19.53 25.81 -33.21
CA VAL A 818 -19.13 24.80 -34.22
C VAL A 818 -17.60 24.74 -34.32
N ASP A 819 -17.05 23.56 -34.59
CA ASP A 819 -15.60 23.31 -34.77
C ASP A 819 -14.71 23.78 -33.60
N TYR A 820 -15.07 23.38 -32.38
CA TYR A 820 -14.42 23.85 -31.15
C TYR A 820 -13.32 22.91 -30.64
N SER A 821 -12.43 23.47 -29.80
CA SER A 821 -11.31 22.77 -29.14
C SER A 821 -11.53 22.60 -27.63
N VAL A 822 -10.63 21.86 -26.96
CA VAL A 822 -10.66 21.64 -25.50
C VAL A 822 -10.68 22.98 -24.75
N GLY A 823 -11.54 23.10 -23.75
CA GLY A 823 -11.68 24.31 -22.93
C GLY A 823 -12.63 25.36 -23.50
N THR A 824 -13.32 25.05 -24.60
CA THR A 824 -14.37 25.93 -25.16
C THR A 824 -15.49 26.13 -24.14
N LYS A 825 -15.75 27.38 -23.78
CA LYS A 825 -16.77 27.75 -22.78
C LYS A 825 -18.17 27.54 -23.34
N ILE A 826 -19.05 27.04 -22.49
CA ILE A 826 -20.48 26.97 -22.81
C ILE A 826 -21.09 28.37 -22.78
N GLN A 827 -21.98 28.63 -23.72
CA GLN A 827 -22.76 29.87 -23.79
C GLN A 827 -24.25 29.55 -23.84
N VAL A 828 -25.07 30.59 -23.69
CA VAL A 828 -26.51 30.52 -23.93
C VAL A 828 -26.81 31.26 -25.22
N SER A 829 -27.59 30.65 -26.11
CA SER A 829 -28.09 31.31 -27.31
C SER A 829 -29.55 30.98 -27.56
N CYS A 830 -30.32 31.97 -28.04
CA CYS A 830 -31.75 31.84 -28.27
C CYS A 830 -32.06 31.75 -29.76
N LYS A 831 -33.05 30.92 -30.11
CA LYS A 831 -33.48 30.71 -31.51
C LYS A 831 -33.95 32.00 -32.19
N SER A 832 -34.44 32.98 -31.42
CA SER A 832 -34.85 34.30 -31.91
C SER A 832 -33.69 35.23 -32.26
N SER A 833 -32.46 34.93 -31.81
CA SER A 833 -31.31 35.84 -31.89
C SER A 833 -30.35 35.56 -33.04
N LEU A 834 -30.41 34.36 -33.64
CA LEU A 834 -29.51 33.90 -34.70
C LEU A 834 -30.36 33.21 -35.80
N PRO A 835 -30.33 33.68 -37.07
CA PRO A 835 -30.88 32.90 -38.17
C PRO A 835 -30.12 31.57 -38.27
N SER A 836 -30.81 30.43 -38.36
CA SER A 836 -30.16 29.13 -38.59
C SER A 836 -29.51 29.16 -39.98
N ILE A 837 -28.19 29.40 -40.02
CA ILE A 837 -27.38 29.25 -41.23
C ILE A 837 -26.94 27.79 -41.27
N ASN A 838 -27.46 27.02 -42.21
CA ASN A 838 -27.09 25.61 -42.46
C ASN A 838 -27.23 24.66 -41.25
N GLY A 839 -28.11 24.92 -40.27
CA GLY A 839 -28.30 24.04 -39.11
C GLY A 839 -27.22 24.13 -38.03
N ILE A 840 -26.31 25.11 -38.12
CA ILE A 840 -25.18 25.30 -37.20
C ILE A 840 -25.64 25.50 -35.76
N PHE A 841 -26.69 26.29 -35.54
CA PHE A 841 -27.24 26.52 -34.21
C PHE A 841 -27.81 25.23 -33.61
N GLU A 842 -28.59 24.50 -34.41
CA GLU A 842 -29.18 23.23 -34.01
C GLU A 842 -28.11 22.23 -33.62
N GLN A 843 -27.01 22.14 -34.38
CA GLN A 843 -25.87 21.29 -34.07
C GLN A 843 -25.16 21.72 -32.79
N ALA A 844 -24.86 23.01 -32.62
CA ALA A 844 -24.21 23.56 -31.45
C ALA A 844 -25.03 23.39 -30.15
N ALA A 845 -26.36 23.41 -30.25
CA ALA A 845 -27.29 23.28 -29.13
C ALA A 845 -27.68 21.83 -28.79
N SER A 846 -27.21 20.85 -29.58
CA SER A 846 -27.62 19.45 -29.46
C SER A 846 -26.52 18.60 -28.86
N PHE A 847 -26.83 17.89 -27.78
CA PHE A 847 -25.95 16.94 -27.11
C PHE A 847 -26.48 15.53 -27.28
N VAL A 848 -25.62 14.52 -27.14
CA VAL A 848 -26.01 13.12 -26.94
C VAL A 848 -25.97 12.84 -25.44
N GLN A 849 -27.08 12.32 -24.91
CA GLN A 849 -27.14 11.81 -23.54
C GLN A 849 -26.47 10.42 -23.52
N ALA A 850 -25.28 10.34 -22.93
CA ALA A 850 -24.51 9.11 -22.81
C ALA A 850 -24.59 8.55 -21.38
N ALA A 851 -24.22 7.26 -21.24
CA ALA A 851 -23.99 6.65 -19.94
C ALA A 851 -22.96 7.46 -19.13
N PRO A 852 -23.14 7.58 -17.80
CA PRO A 852 -22.26 8.39 -16.98
C PRO A 852 -20.84 7.82 -16.95
N LEU A 853 -19.85 8.71 -16.89
CA LEU A 853 -18.43 8.32 -16.81
C LEU A 853 -18.02 7.90 -15.39
N ARG A 854 -18.74 8.35 -14.35
CA ARG A 854 -18.59 7.88 -12.97
C ARG A 854 -19.93 7.47 -12.38
N GLN A 855 -19.88 6.55 -11.44
CA GLN A 855 -20.99 6.16 -10.59
C GLN A 855 -20.57 6.31 -9.14
N TYR A 856 -21.53 6.59 -8.25
CA TYR A 856 -21.31 6.56 -6.81
C TYR A 856 -20.92 5.14 -6.40
N HIS A 857 -19.85 5.03 -5.61
CA HIS A 857 -19.49 3.80 -4.95
C HIS A 857 -20.62 3.35 -3.99
N PRO A 858 -20.84 2.03 -3.78
CA PRO A 858 -21.85 1.56 -2.81
C PRO A 858 -21.66 2.10 -1.39
N ILE A 859 -20.43 2.44 -1.03
CA ILE A 859 -20.01 3.05 0.24
C ILE A 859 -19.74 4.56 0.06
N SER A 860 -20.65 5.28 -0.60
CA SER A 860 -20.53 6.73 -0.76
C SER A 860 -21.39 7.48 0.25
N PHE A 861 -20.84 8.59 0.76
CA PHE A 861 -21.49 9.50 1.69
C PHE A 861 -21.34 10.96 1.22
N ILE A 862 -22.24 11.84 1.63
CA ILE A 862 -22.13 13.28 1.45
C ILE A 862 -21.85 13.89 2.82
N ALA A 863 -20.71 14.56 2.96
CA ALA A 863 -20.34 15.33 4.14
C ALA A 863 -20.54 16.83 3.91
N LYS A 864 -21.10 17.53 4.89
CA LYS A 864 -21.22 19.00 4.87
C LYS A 864 -19.85 19.64 5.02
N GLY A 865 -19.61 20.71 4.27
CA GLY A 865 -18.41 21.52 4.39
C GLY A 865 -18.72 23.00 4.41
N VAL A 866 -17.78 23.79 4.92
CA VAL A 866 -17.98 25.22 5.17
C VAL A 866 -18.25 25.98 3.87
N LYS A 867 -17.57 25.62 2.79
CA LYS A 867 -17.73 26.24 1.46
C LYS A 867 -18.61 25.42 0.52
N ARG A 868 -18.50 24.09 0.61
CA ARG A 868 -19.20 23.13 -0.24
C ARG A 868 -19.29 21.79 0.48
N ASN A 869 -20.21 20.94 0.06
CA ASN A 869 -20.23 19.55 0.52
C ASN A 869 -19.17 18.71 -0.21
N PHE A 870 -18.81 17.58 0.40
CA PHE A 870 -17.86 16.61 -0.12
C PHE A 870 -18.57 15.30 -0.43
N LEU A 871 -18.29 14.71 -1.59
CA LEU A 871 -18.58 13.31 -1.84
C LEU A 871 -17.43 12.46 -1.27
N LEU A 872 -17.73 11.63 -0.29
CA LEU A 872 -16.81 10.71 0.37
C LEU A 872 -16.93 9.31 -0.24
N GLU A 873 -15.81 8.68 -0.60
CA GLU A 873 -15.73 7.29 -1.10
C GLU A 873 -14.53 6.56 -0.46
N PRO A 874 -14.49 5.21 -0.45
CA PRO A 874 -13.33 4.49 0.07
C PRO A 874 -12.06 4.83 -0.72
N LEU A 875 -10.95 5.09 -0.03
CA LEU A 875 -9.69 5.55 -0.66
C LEU A 875 -9.17 4.59 -1.76
N TYR A 876 -9.38 3.28 -1.59
CA TYR A 876 -8.94 2.29 -2.60
C TYR A 876 -9.71 2.39 -3.92
N SER A 877 -10.90 3.03 -3.93
CA SER A 877 -11.72 3.17 -5.14
C SER A 877 -11.24 4.28 -6.07
N LEU A 878 -10.44 5.23 -5.55
CA LEU A 878 -9.92 6.37 -6.30
C LEU A 878 -8.63 6.01 -7.06
N ARG A 879 -8.44 6.61 -8.22
CA ARG A 879 -7.30 6.41 -9.14
C ARG A 879 -6.58 7.74 -9.37
N ASP A 880 -6.91 8.46 -10.42
CA ASP A 880 -6.27 9.72 -10.78
C ASP A 880 -7.00 10.93 -10.19
N GLU A 881 -8.16 10.70 -9.56
CA GLU A 881 -8.99 11.76 -9.02
C GLU A 881 -8.31 12.46 -7.83
N PHE A 882 -8.57 13.76 -7.68
CA PHE A 882 -8.06 14.56 -6.57
C PHE A 882 -8.94 14.36 -5.32
N TYR A 883 -8.28 14.15 -4.18
CA TYR A 883 -8.96 13.81 -2.93
C TYR A 883 -8.31 14.40 -1.69
N THR A 884 -9.05 14.35 -0.59
CA THR A 884 -8.63 14.71 0.77
C THR A 884 -8.96 13.56 1.72
N VAL A 885 -7.99 13.10 2.51
CA VAL A 885 -8.18 12.05 3.54
C VAL A 885 -8.48 12.65 4.92
N TYR A 886 -7.72 13.69 5.29
CA TYR A 886 -7.87 14.38 6.56
C TYR A 886 -8.61 15.70 6.39
N PHE A 887 -9.63 15.92 7.20
CA PHE A 887 -10.48 17.10 7.19
C PHE A 887 -10.23 17.94 8.43
N ASN A 888 -10.24 19.26 8.27
CA ASN A 888 -10.31 20.18 9.39
C ASN A 888 -11.77 20.28 9.85
N LEU A 889 -12.08 19.73 11.02
CA LEU A 889 -13.42 19.71 11.60
C LEU A 889 -13.73 20.91 12.52
N GLY A 890 -12.75 21.80 12.74
CA GLY A 890 -12.87 22.96 13.62
C GLY A 890 -12.95 24.29 12.87
N ALA A 891 -13.18 24.25 11.56
CA ALA A 891 -13.14 25.38 10.64
C ALA A 891 -14.37 26.30 10.73
#